data_AF-A0A9N9V041-F1
#
_entry.id   AF-A0A9N9V041-F1
#
_cell.length_a   1.000
_cell.length_b   1.000
_cell.length_c   1.000
_cell.angle_alpha   90.00
_cell.angle_beta   90.00
_cell.angle_gamma   90.00
#
_symmetry.space_group_name_H-M   'P 1'
#
loop_
_entity.id
_entity.type
_entity.pdbx_description
1 polymer ?
#
loop_
_entity_poly.entity_id
_entity_poly.type
_entity_poly.pdbx_seq_one_letter_code
_entity_poly.pdbx_strand_id
1 'polypeptide(L)'
;MHTLGTAQIRIAHAQRFMAFCPVALTPLGLRHGQLEVRCLRSVDVQFDVFGGTASDLPSLLREVGAMVKEKRSRRKSQSIPTGSGDSILSDSDIDLEAEALVREVRRRLERDTVSNFICDRHLPAALSGDDVQDYVLSNAGYLYTALLYIYCGIQALPISSPEVQDVVNGLVWCSQNMKRSVGFSPRVLLVTPLFTAGLCAVGTARADVKAALEDIGNLVGMPHIPTTLSILEGVWATFDGNAENEDVWSYFDRPLFVGLGRRKSRIPRFITILDHPYVKEYQRAIESLSDPVQFFCYPESQLGALLPPIPDDIFKKLSLENNRWAHTVEILSSFVDCPLAIEKLEELNVKISSSSPSKYHKPSAKAYPIFTRLLKEAVQLKTLAWMDPYPEFDSHDVTSALHKYLADQKLNLPSVTTLILGPNAEFFVSAAPNLQKISSAPGFAWLGRGFNWLHRYEKGPQRRLVRSLSPAKQLEDVELRFSFNRDSIADLVKAAPGMKRLLLEELSDGDQQYEEIGYEDLKSIILELAKLESLTVLRLPYVNSLGISSFPDPGKGCGHAYSTLGGTKLARIHLLHETRETEEAADIILQSLPQLTKLCIKECADVKAGKIVRWPWTGRLRDHILESWPRHNWMDSEDDVKEDPDGPVLYSWEEDEEWFPTSKEHSIDEL
;
A
#
# COMPACT_ATOMS: atom_id res chain seq x y z
N MET A 1 -41.12 20.86 -0.10
CA MET A 1 -40.36 19.63 0.25
C MET A 1 -39.32 19.25 -0.80
N HIS A 2 -39.53 19.45 -2.11
CA HIS A 2 -38.50 19.21 -3.15
C HIS A 2 -37.29 20.18 -3.14
N THR A 3 -37.40 21.34 -2.49
CA THR A 3 -36.34 22.37 -2.43
C THR A 3 -35.32 22.18 -1.30
N LEU A 4 -35.64 21.40 -0.26
CA LEU A 4 -34.72 21.12 0.86
C LEU A 4 -33.74 19.97 0.53
N GLY A 5 -34.16 18.99 -0.27
CA GLY A 5 -33.31 17.87 -0.69
C GLY A 5 -32.20 18.25 -1.67
N THR A 6 -32.48 19.19 -2.59
CA THR A 6 -31.48 19.73 -3.53
C THR A 6 -30.44 20.63 -2.85
N ALA A 7 -30.82 21.33 -1.78
CA ALA A 7 -29.90 22.15 -0.99
C ALA A 7 -28.87 21.31 -0.22
N GLN A 8 -29.28 20.21 0.42
CA GLN A 8 -28.37 19.30 1.14
C GLN A 8 -27.40 18.53 0.22
N ILE A 9 -27.87 18.10 -0.96
CA ILE A 9 -27.01 17.44 -1.97
C ILE A 9 -25.94 18.40 -2.53
N ARG A 10 -26.27 19.70 -2.66
CA ARG A 10 -25.35 20.72 -3.18
C ARG A 10 -24.34 21.22 -2.13
N ILE A 11 -24.71 21.31 -0.84
CA ILE A 11 -23.76 21.55 0.27
C ILE A 11 -22.76 20.39 0.38
N ALA A 12 -23.22 19.15 0.22
CA ALA A 12 -22.34 17.98 0.23
C ALA A 12 -21.35 17.95 -0.95
N HIS A 13 -21.74 18.52 -2.11
CA HIS A 13 -20.85 18.69 -3.28
C HIS A 13 -19.82 19.82 -3.08
N ALA A 14 -20.21 20.98 -2.53
CA ALA A 14 -19.27 22.05 -2.17
C ALA A 14 -18.26 21.59 -1.09
N GLN A 15 -18.72 20.76 -0.14
CA GLN A 15 -17.83 20.11 0.85
C GLN A 15 -16.88 19.08 0.20
N ARG A 16 -17.33 18.33 -0.81
CA ARG A 16 -16.47 17.45 -1.62
C ARG A 16 -15.42 18.24 -2.41
N PHE A 17 -15.77 19.40 -2.96
CA PHE A 17 -14.85 20.24 -3.75
C PHE A 17 -13.82 20.98 -2.86
N MET A 18 -14.24 21.46 -1.68
CA MET A 18 -13.34 22.00 -0.65
C MET A 18 -12.33 20.96 -0.14
N ALA A 19 -12.65 19.66 -0.22
CA ALA A 19 -11.70 18.58 0.03
C ALA A 19 -10.83 18.26 -1.20
N PHE A 20 -11.36 18.41 -2.42
CA PHE A 20 -10.68 18.04 -3.67
C PHE A 20 -9.56 19.01 -4.07
N CYS A 21 -9.76 20.32 -3.90
CA CYS A 21 -8.83 21.34 -4.40
C CYS A 21 -7.52 21.44 -3.59
N PRO A 22 -7.53 21.44 -2.24
CA PRO A 22 -6.32 21.29 -1.45
C PRO A 22 -5.66 19.92 -1.71
N VAL A 23 -6.43 18.85 -1.88
CA VAL A 23 -5.88 17.51 -2.15
C VAL A 23 -5.15 17.47 -3.49
N ALA A 24 -5.72 18.04 -4.57
CA ALA A 24 -5.11 18.12 -5.91
C ALA A 24 -3.80 18.94 -5.93
N LEU A 25 -3.67 19.94 -5.06
CA LEU A 25 -2.47 20.77 -4.89
C LEU A 25 -1.52 20.24 -3.80
N THR A 26 -1.84 19.10 -3.17
CA THR A 26 -0.99 18.40 -2.19
C THR A 26 -0.39 17.12 -2.78
N PRO A 27 0.71 16.59 -2.20
CA PRO A 27 1.29 15.31 -2.62
C PRO A 27 0.32 14.11 -2.60
N LEU A 28 -0.79 14.21 -1.86
CA LEU A 28 -1.79 13.14 -1.72
C LEU A 28 -2.77 13.05 -2.91
N GLY A 29 -2.98 14.12 -3.68
CA GLY A 29 -3.89 14.14 -4.83
C GLY A 29 -3.29 13.60 -6.13
N LEU A 30 -1.97 13.44 -6.19
CA LEU A 30 -1.25 12.88 -7.34
C LEU A 30 -1.04 11.37 -7.16
N ARG A 31 -2.12 10.58 -7.26
CA ARG A 31 -1.98 9.16 -7.60
C ARG A 31 -1.82 9.08 -9.12
N HIS A 32 -0.64 8.62 -9.55
CA HIS A 32 -0.17 8.46 -10.95
C HIS A 32 0.37 9.76 -11.57
N GLY A 33 1.70 9.89 -11.55
CA GLY A 33 2.42 11.04 -12.10
C GLY A 33 2.42 11.06 -13.62
N GLN A 34 1.31 11.51 -14.21
CA GLN A 34 1.27 11.89 -15.62
C GLN A 34 1.37 13.42 -15.74
N LEU A 35 2.54 13.89 -16.19
CA LEU A 35 2.67 15.17 -16.86
C LEU A 35 2.11 14.98 -18.27
N GLU A 36 0.80 15.15 -18.46
CA GLU A 36 0.24 15.23 -19.81
C GLU A 36 0.58 16.59 -20.41
N VAL A 37 1.73 16.68 -21.09
CA VAL A 37 2.06 17.81 -21.95
C VAL A 37 1.24 17.69 -23.23
N ARG A 38 -0.07 17.97 -23.13
CA ARG A 38 -0.92 18.30 -24.28
C ARG A 38 -1.91 19.38 -23.88
N CYS A 39 -1.53 20.61 -24.22
CA CYS A 39 -2.40 21.77 -24.26
C CYS A 39 -3.65 21.44 -25.11
N LEU A 40 -4.78 21.16 -24.46
CA LEU A 40 -6.07 21.03 -25.15
C LEU A 40 -6.39 22.38 -25.79
N ARG A 41 -6.30 22.45 -27.11
CA ARG A 41 -6.66 23.63 -27.89
C ARG A 41 -8.16 23.93 -27.75
N SER A 42 -8.44 25.01 -27.02
CA SER A 42 -9.50 26.02 -27.16
C SER A 42 -10.71 25.76 -28.09
N VAL A 43 -11.63 24.85 -27.78
CA VAL A 43 -12.96 24.94 -28.45
C VAL A 43 -14.17 24.98 -27.52
N ASP A 44 -14.17 24.43 -26.29
CA ASP A 44 -15.36 24.53 -25.42
C ASP A 44 -15.02 24.63 -23.91
N VAL A 45 -14.45 25.76 -23.46
CA VAL A 45 -14.30 26.02 -22.01
C VAL A 45 -15.62 26.55 -21.46
N GLN A 46 -16.17 25.86 -20.46
CA GLN A 46 -17.44 26.20 -19.83
C GLN A 46 -17.26 26.35 -18.32
N PHE A 47 -18.02 27.23 -17.70
CA PHE A 47 -18.05 27.37 -16.25
C PHE A 47 -18.94 26.30 -15.63
N ASP A 48 -18.35 25.52 -14.73
CA ASP A 48 -19.05 24.57 -13.90
C ASP A 48 -19.71 25.33 -12.74
N VAL A 49 -21.04 25.46 -12.79
CA VAL A 49 -21.86 26.13 -11.77
C VAL A 49 -21.84 25.38 -10.43
N PHE A 50 -21.51 24.09 -10.43
CA PHE A 50 -21.38 23.29 -9.19
C PHE A 50 -19.98 23.38 -8.58
N GLY A 51 -18.93 23.45 -9.41
CA GLY A 51 -17.54 23.63 -9.00
C GLY A 51 -17.13 25.09 -8.77
N GLY A 52 -17.90 26.04 -9.31
CA GLY A 52 -17.64 27.48 -9.25
C GLY A 52 -16.40 27.95 -10.00
N THR A 53 -15.97 27.18 -11.00
CA THR A 53 -14.72 27.40 -11.76
C THR A 53 -14.89 27.00 -13.23
N ALA A 54 -13.98 27.44 -14.10
CA ALA A 54 -13.91 27.01 -15.48
C ALA A 54 -13.48 25.53 -15.60
N SER A 55 -14.00 24.82 -16.61
CA SER A 55 -13.79 23.39 -16.84
C SER A 55 -12.33 23.00 -17.09
N ASP A 56 -11.51 23.94 -17.54
CA ASP A 56 -10.07 23.76 -17.79
C ASP A 56 -9.18 24.03 -16.57
N LEU A 57 -9.74 24.56 -15.48
CA LEU A 57 -8.99 24.92 -14.27
C LEU A 57 -8.44 23.72 -13.49
N PRO A 58 -9.17 22.60 -13.32
CA PRO A 58 -8.63 21.43 -12.63
C PRO A 58 -7.36 20.85 -13.28
N SER A 59 -7.26 20.90 -14.61
CA SER A 59 -6.06 20.47 -15.33
C SER A 59 -4.86 21.36 -15.04
N LEU A 60 -5.07 22.69 -15.04
CA LEU A 60 -4.04 23.66 -14.67
C LEU A 60 -3.55 23.46 -13.23
N LEU A 61 -4.47 23.25 -12.28
CA LEU A 61 -4.11 23.03 -10.87
C LEU A 61 -3.33 21.71 -10.68
N ARG A 62 -3.64 20.66 -11.45
CA ARG A 62 -2.87 19.41 -11.45
C ARG A 62 -1.44 19.62 -11.92
N GLU A 63 -1.25 20.42 -12.98
CA GLU A 63 0.07 20.75 -13.54
C GLU A 63 0.91 21.57 -12.54
N VAL A 64 0.31 22.60 -11.94
CA VAL A 64 0.95 23.37 -10.85
C VAL A 64 1.32 22.45 -9.67
N GLY A 65 0.41 21.55 -9.26
CA GLY A 65 0.66 20.59 -8.19
C GLY A 65 1.81 19.63 -8.51
N ALA A 66 1.92 19.16 -9.75
CA ALA A 66 3.02 18.32 -10.22
C ALA A 66 4.36 19.05 -10.14
N MET A 67 4.41 20.31 -10.59
CA MET A 67 5.62 21.14 -10.53
C MET A 67 6.08 21.45 -9.10
N VAL A 68 5.13 21.73 -8.19
CA VAL A 68 5.44 21.91 -6.76
C VAL A 68 6.03 20.64 -6.15
N LYS A 69 5.50 19.46 -6.52
CA LYS A 69 6.04 18.16 -6.07
C LYS A 69 7.46 17.95 -6.59
N GLU A 70 7.72 18.23 -7.87
CA GLU A 70 9.04 18.09 -8.47
C GLU A 70 10.10 18.98 -7.78
N LYS A 71 9.79 20.27 -7.56
CA LYS A 71 10.69 21.21 -6.87
C LYS A 71 11.00 20.75 -5.44
N ARG A 72 10.01 20.22 -4.71
CA ARG A 72 10.20 19.69 -3.35
C ARG A 72 11.00 18.40 -3.32
N SER A 73 10.79 17.49 -4.26
CA SER A 73 11.57 16.26 -4.37
C SER A 73 13.05 16.58 -4.58
N ARG A 74 13.38 17.55 -5.44
CA ARG A 74 14.78 18.02 -5.62
C ARG A 74 15.38 18.65 -4.37
N ARG A 75 14.65 19.51 -3.65
CA ARG A 75 15.12 20.08 -2.37
C ARG A 75 15.47 18.99 -1.35
N LYS A 76 14.69 17.90 -1.29
CA LYS A 76 14.96 16.75 -0.42
C LYS A 76 16.19 15.97 -0.88
N SER A 77 16.35 15.76 -2.18
CA SER A 77 17.53 15.05 -2.75
C SER A 77 18.84 15.82 -2.61
N GLN A 78 18.83 17.15 -2.64
CA GLN A 78 20.04 17.97 -2.41
C GLN A 78 20.54 17.94 -0.95
N SER A 79 19.68 17.57 0.01
CA SER A 79 20.04 17.48 1.43
C SER A 79 20.68 16.15 1.86
N ILE A 80 20.75 15.15 0.96
CA ILE A 80 21.32 13.82 1.22
C ILE A 80 22.30 13.46 0.08
N PRO A 81 23.62 13.33 0.33
CA PRO A 81 24.62 13.05 -0.70
C PRO A 81 24.65 11.54 -1.04
N THR A 82 23.57 11.04 -1.63
CA THR A 82 23.49 9.67 -2.15
C THR A 82 22.91 9.74 -3.56
N GLY A 83 23.72 9.40 -4.57
CA GLY A 83 23.48 9.66 -5.99
C GLY A 83 22.42 8.79 -6.67
N SER A 84 21.15 8.94 -6.26
CA SER A 84 20.01 8.55 -7.10
C SER A 84 18.87 9.56 -6.93
N GLY A 85 18.90 10.64 -7.70
CA GLY A 85 17.80 11.60 -7.77
C GLY A 85 16.96 11.34 -9.01
N ASP A 86 15.78 10.74 -8.83
CA ASP A 86 14.72 10.56 -9.85
C ASP A 86 14.05 11.90 -10.22
N SER A 87 14.83 12.93 -10.55
CA SER A 87 14.27 14.19 -11.04
C SER A 87 14.49 14.30 -12.53
N ILE A 88 13.38 14.37 -13.25
CA ILE A 88 13.31 14.32 -14.71
C ILE A 88 13.72 15.68 -15.31
N LEU A 89 13.52 16.79 -14.58
CA LEU A 89 13.74 18.16 -15.05
C LEU A 89 14.93 18.85 -14.37
N SER A 90 15.67 19.69 -15.10
CA SER A 90 16.70 20.56 -14.53
C SER A 90 16.10 21.81 -13.85
N ASP A 91 16.87 22.53 -13.01
CA ASP A 91 16.37 23.77 -12.39
C ASP A 91 15.99 24.82 -13.44
N SER A 92 16.72 24.89 -14.56
CA SER A 92 16.39 25.76 -15.69
C SER A 92 15.08 25.38 -16.36
N ASP A 93 14.77 24.08 -16.46
CA ASP A 93 13.50 23.61 -17.04
C ASP A 93 12.34 23.94 -16.12
N ILE A 94 12.54 23.82 -14.80
CA ILE A 94 11.52 24.16 -13.80
C ILE A 94 11.21 25.66 -13.83
N ASP A 95 12.22 26.52 -13.97
CA ASP A 95 12.02 27.96 -14.01
C ASP A 95 11.30 28.40 -15.30
N LEU A 96 11.67 27.83 -16.45
CA LEU A 96 10.99 28.05 -17.73
C LEU A 96 9.53 27.61 -17.71
N GLU A 97 9.25 26.44 -17.12
CA GLU A 97 7.90 25.91 -17.00
C GLU A 97 7.07 26.76 -16.01
N ALA A 98 7.67 27.23 -14.92
CA ALA A 98 7.01 28.15 -13.99
C ALA A 98 6.60 29.46 -14.69
N GLU A 99 7.46 30.03 -15.53
CA GLU A 99 7.12 31.21 -16.33
C GLU A 99 6.03 30.95 -17.37
N ALA A 100 6.01 29.76 -17.98
CA ALA A 100 4.95 29.34 -18.89
C ALA A 100 3.60 29.24 -18.16
N LEU A 101 3.58 28.63 -16.97
CA LEU A 101 2.38 28.54 -16.12
C LEU A 101 1.88 29.91 -15.65
N VAL A 102 2.77 30.83 -15.27
CA VAL A 102 2.37 32.21 -14.93
C VAL A 102 1.69 32.90 -16.11
N ARG A 103 2.25 32.77 -17.32
CA ARG A 103 1.64 33.34 -18.53
C ARG A 103 0.27 32.74 -18.81
N GLU A 104 0.12 31.43 -18.66
CA GLU A 104 -1.16 30.75 -18.87
C GLU A 104 -2.22 31.16 -17.84
N VAL A 105 -1.85 31.28 -16.56
CA VAL A 105 -2.78 31.75 -15.52
C VAL A 105 -3.22 33.20 -15.79
N ARG A 106 -2.30 34.09 -16.15
CA ARG A 106 -2.62 35.49 -16.49
C ARG A 106 -3.51 35.59 -17.73
N ARG A 107 -3.22 34.81 -18.77
CA ARG A 107 -4.07 34.71 -19.96
C ARG A 107 -5.49 34.28 -19.62
N ARG A 108 -5.67 33.35 -18.67
CA ARG A 108 -7.00 32.92 -18.20
C ARG A 108 -7.70 33.99 -17.37
N LEU A 109 -6.99 34.72 -16.51
CA LEU A 109 -7.56 35.88 -15.79
C LEU A 109 -8.09 36.96 -16.76
N GLU A 110 -7.41 37.20 -17.88
CA GLU A 110 -7.86 38.14 -18.92
C GLU A 110 -9.01 37.58 -19.78
N ARG A 111 -8.98 36.27 -20.06
CA ARG A 111 -10.03 35.59 -20.84
C ARG A 111 -11.34 35.50 -20.05
N ASP A 112 -11.26 35.08 -18.79
CA ASP A 112 -12.39 34.65 -17.95
C ASP A 112 -13.10 35.86 -17.34
N THR A 113 -13.74 36.65 -18.20
CA THR A 113 -14.51 37.85 -17.83
C THR A 113 -16.01 37.61 -18.01
N VAL A 114 -16.84 38.50 -17.45
CA VAL A 114 -18.31 38.42 -17.59
C VAL A 114 -18.75 38.34 -19.05
N SER A 115 -18.09 39.07 -19.95
CA SER A 115 -18.40 39.08 -21.39
C SER A 115 -18.08 37.76 -22.10
N ASN A 116 -17.22 36.92 -21.52
CA ASN A 116 -16.78 35.65 -22.09
C ASN A 116 -17.32 34.44 -21.30
N PHE A 117 -18.29 34.66 -20.41
CA PHE A 117 -18.85 33.60 -19.58
C PHE A 117 -19.75 32.67 -20.40
N ILE A 118 -19.41 31.39 -20.42
CA ILE A 118 -20.19 30.34 -21.09
C ILE A 118 -20.53 29.27 -20.04
N CYS A 119 -21.81 28.94 -19.88
CA CYS A 119 -22.30 27.91 -18.96
C CYS A 119 -22.99 26.77 -19.73
N ASP A 120 -23.06 25.58 -19.12
CA ASP A 120 -23.76 24.42 -19.66
C ASP A 120 -25.21 24.75 -20.04
N ARG A 121 -25.62 24.32 -21.24
CA ARG A 121 -26.95 24.54 -21.84
C ARG A 121 -28.08 23.86 -21.08
N HIS A 122 -27.77 22.92 -20.19
CA HIS A 122 -28.75 22.15 -19.42
C HIS A 122 -29.22 22.82 -18.12
N LEU A 123 -28.74 24.02 -17.78
CA LEU A 123 -29.20 24.74 -16.58
C LEU A 123 -30.57 25.43 -16.83
N PRO A 124 -31.66 25.07 -16.12
CA PRO A 124 -33.01 25.55 -16.44
C PRO A 124 -33.33 27.00 -16.00
N ALA A 125 -32.37 27.76 -15.48
CA ALA A 125 -32.56 29.14 -15.03
C ALA A 125 -31.41 30.02 -15.52
N ALA A 126 -31.74 31.14 -16.17
CA ALA A 126 -30.74 32.15 -16.53
C ALA A 126 -30.14 32.75 -15.26
N LEU A 127 -28.83 32.57 -15.07
CA LEU A 127 -28.07 33.26 -14.03
C LEU A 127 -28.23 34.76 -14.22
N SER A 128 -28.41 35.51 -13.13
CA SER A 128 -28.39 36.97 -13.21
C SER A 128 -27.00 37.47 -13.57
N GLY A 129 -26.89 38.71 -14.07
CA GLY A 129 -25.57 39.30 -14.35
C GLY A 129 -24.67 39.36 -13.10
N ASP A 130 -25.28 39.48 -11.92
CA ASP A 130 -24.57 39.43 -10.64
C ASP A 130 -24.08 38.02 -10.29
N ASP A 131 -24.88 36.97 -10.56
CA ASP A 131 -24.45 35.59 -10.34
C ASP A 131 -23.26 35.25 -11.26
N VAL A 132 -23.32 35.68 -12.52
CA VAL A 132 -22.23 35.52 -13.49
C VAL A 132 -20.96 36.21 -12.98
N GLN A 133 -21.08 37.43 -12.46
CA GLN A 133 -19.95 38.14 -11.85
C GLN A 133 -19.37 37.36 -10.66
N ASP A 134 -20.21 36.83 -9.76
CA ASP A 134 -19.75 36.03 -8.62
C ASP A 134 -19.00 34.75 -9.07
N TYR A 135 -19.48 34.06 -10.12
CA TYR A 135 -18.79 32.88 -10.67
C TYR A 135 -17.45 33.22 -11.33
N VAL A 136 -17.39 34.35 -12.05
CA VAL A 136 -16.13 34.87 -12.62
C VAL A 136 -15.12 35.19 -11.52
N LEU A 137 -15.55 35.86 -10.44
CA LEU A 137 -14.70 36.18 -9.30
C LEU A 137 -14.26 34.92 -8.53
N SER A 138 -15.09 33.87 -8.50
CA SER A 138 -14.75 32.58 -7.87
C SER A 138 -13.65 31.88 -8.65
N ASN A 139 -13.79 31.82 -9.97
CA ASN A 139 -12.76 31.29 -10.87
C ASN A 139 -11.44 32.08 -10.76
N ALA A 140 -11.51 33.41 -10.73
CA ALA A 140 -10.36 34.27 -10.51
C ALA A 140 -9.65 33.96 -9.18
N GLY A 141 -10.41 33.69 -8.10
CA GLY A 141 -9.83 33.28 -6.82
C GLY A 141 -8.98 32.00 -6.91
N TYR A 142 -9.44 30.98 -7.64
CA TYR A 142 -8.65 29.77 -7.83
C TYR A 142 -7.45 29.98 -8.78
N LEU A 143 -7.55 30.86 -9.77
CA LEU A 143 -6.41 31.27 -10.60
C LEU A 143 -5.34 32.03 -9.79
N TYR A 144 -5.74 32.94 -8.90
CA TYR A 144 -4.83 33.59 -7.96
C TYR A 144 -4.20 32.58 -6.98
N THR A 145 -4.95 31.56 -6.56
CA THR A 145 -4.40 30.46 -5.75
C THR A 145 -3.28 29.76 -6.51
N ALA A 146 -3.46 29.45 -7.80
CA ALA A 146 -2.40 28.87 -8.63
C ALA A 146 -1.15 29.77 -8.69
N LEU A 147 -1.32 31.09 -8.85
CA LEU A 147 -0.20 32.04 -8.81
C LEU A 147 0.57 32.00 -7.49
N LEU A 148 -0.10 31.92 -6.34
CA LEU A 148 0.59 31.80 -5.04
C LEU A 148 1.43 30.52 -4.98
N TYR A 149 0.91 29.39 -5.44
CA TYR A 149 1.67 28.13 -5.48
C TYR A 149 2.86 28.21 -6.43
N ILE A 150 2.75 28.90 -7.57
CA ILE A 150 3.87 29.10 -8.48
C ILE A 150 4.92 30.03 -7.86
N TYR A 151 4.50 31.22 -7.41
CA TYR A 151 5.40 32.24 -6.84
C TYR A 151 6.09 31.75 -5.57
N CYS A 152 5.36 31.25 -4.57
CA CYS A 152 5.95 30.82 -3.31
C CYS A 152 6.48 29.38 -3.34
N GLY A 153 5.86 28.48 -4.11
CA GLY A 153 6.16 27.04 -4.08
C GLY A 153 7.16 26.56 -5.11
N ILE A 154 7.19 27.19 -6.30
CA ILE A 154 8.08 26.80 -7.40
C ILE A 154 9.23 27.80 -7.51
N GLN A 155 8.92 29.09 -7.66
CA GLN A 155 9.89 30.18 -7.81
C GLN A 155 10.48 30.66 -6.47
N ALA A 156 9.88 30.23 -5.35
CA ALA A 156 10.35 30.55 -4.00
C ALA A 156 10.48 32.05 -3.69
N LEU A 157 9.60 32.87 -4.26
CA LEU A 157 9.53 34.30 -3.95
C LEU A 157 9.14 34.50 -2.47
N PRO A 158 9.78 35.46 -1.76
CA PRO A 158 9.39 35.81 -0.40
C PRO A 158 7.93 36.26 -0.34
N ILE A 159 7.24 35.94 0.76
CA ILE A 159 5.85 36.39 0.94
C ILE A 159 5.72 37.91 0.96
N SER A 160 6.77 38.64 1.34
CA SER A 160 6.81 40.11 1.32
C SER A 160 7.00 40.70 -0.08
N SER A 161 7.22 39.88 -1.12
CA SER A 161 7.39 40.37 -2.49
C SER A 161 6.10 41.06 -2.99
N PRO A 162 6.23 42.16 -3.76
CA PRO A 162 5.09 42.86 -4.35
C PRO A 162 4.19 41.91 -5.16
N GLU A 163 4.78 41.01 -5.93
CA GLU A 163 4.07 40.06 -6.78
C GLU A 163 3.18 39.11 -5.99
N VAL A 164 3.63 38.64 -4.82
CA VAL A 164 2.85 37.78 -3.93
C VAL A 164 1.75 38.58 -3.24
N GLN A 165 2.04 39.79 -2.76
CA GLN A 165 1.04 40.62 -2.09
C GLN A 165 -0.04 41.14 -3.05
N ASP A 166 0.31 41.43 -4.31
CA ASP A 166 -0.67 41.80 -5.34
C ASP A 166 -1.68 40.67 -5.58
N VAL A 167 -1.22 39.41 -5.57
CA VAL A 167 -2.08 38.24 -5.69
C VAL A 167 -2.97 38.05 -4.44
N VAL A 168 -2.41 38.23 -3.24
CA VAL A 168 -3.18 38.20 -1.97
C VAL A 168 -4.27 39.28 -1.99
N ASN A 169 -3.95 40.50 -2.42
CA ASN A 169 -4.90 41.60 -2.53
C ASN A 169 -5.97 41.33 -3.60
N GLY A 170 -5.60 40.72 -4.72
CA GLY A 170 -6.54 40.27 -5.76
C GLY A 170 -7.57 39.27 -5.22
N LEU A 171 -7.13 38.33 -4.37
CA LEU A 171 -8.01 37.37 -3.71
C LEU A 171 -9.00 38.00 -2.73
N VAL A 172 -8.50 38.93 -1.91
CA VAL A 172 -9.33 39.72 -0.99
C VAL A 172 -10.36 40.52 -1.78
N TRP A 173 -9.92 41.18 -2.87
CA TRP A 173 -10.79 41.96 -3.75
C TRP A 173 -11.87 41.08 -4.38
N CYS A 174 -11.55 39.87 -4.86
CA CYS A 174 -12.54 38.92 -5.36
C CYS A 174 -13.62 38.62 -4.32
N SER A 175 -13.24 38.35 -3.07
CA SER A 175 -14.22 38.10 -2.00
C SER A 175 -15.09 39.32 -1.70
N GLN A 176 -14.49 40.51 -1.60
CA GLN A 176 -15.20 41.74 -1.26
C GLN A 176 -16.20 42.19 -2.33
N ASN A 177 -15.93 41.89 -3.61
CA ASN A 177 -16.77 42.28 -4.73
C ASN A 177 -17.85 41.24 -5.08
N MET A 178 -17.91 40.11 -4.38
CA MET A 178 -19.01 39.15 -4.51
C MET A 178 -20.21 39.54 -3.66
N LYS A 179 -21.43 39.33 -4.18
CA LYS A 179 -22.66 39.69 -3.45
C LYS A 179 -22.87 38.84 -2.20
N ARG A 180 -23.39 39.50 -1.15
CA ARG A 180 -23.88 38.87 0.08
C ARG A 180 -25.32 38.36 -0.13
N SER A 181 -25.48 37.43 -1.06
CA SER A 181 -26.78 36.84 -1.38
C SER A 181 -27.17 35.83 -0.31
N VAL A 182 -28.42 35.91 0.18
CA VAL A 182 -28.98 34.92 1.14
C VAL A 182 -29.31 33.65 0.33
N GLY A 183 -28.31 32.78 0.13
CA GLY A 183 -28.41 31.60 -0.73
C GLY A 183 -27.04 31.01 -1.11
N PHE A 184 -27.01 30.14 -2.13
CA PHE A 184 -25.79 29.50 -2.64
C PHE A 184 -24.93 30.49 -3.45
N SER A 185 -24.16 31.36 -2.78
CA SER A 185 -23.18 32.22 -3.44
C SER A 185 -21.88 31.43 -3.73
N PRO A 186 -21.27 31.57 -4.93
CA PRO A 186 -19.92 31.06 -5.23
C PRO A 186 -18.86 31.54 -4.23
N ARG A 187 -19.14 32.61 -3.49
CA ARG A 187 -18.28 33.14 -2.44
C ARG A 187 -17.89 32.12 -1.36
N VAL A 188 -18.74 31.12 -1.11
CA VAL A 188 -18.45 30.01 -0.19
C VAL A 188 -17.26 29.17 -0.64
N LEU A 189 -16.99 29.13 -1.95
CA LEU A 189 -15.87 28.38 -2.54
C LEU A 189 -14.53 29.11 -2.33
N LEU A 190 -14.54 30.40 -1.99
CA LEU A 190 -13.34 31.18 -1.71
C LEU A 190 -12.68 30.85 -0.35
N VAL A 191 -13.26 29.99 0.49
CA VAL A 191 -12.64 29.61 1.77
C VAL A 191 -11.23 29.06 1.57
N THR A 192 -11.04 28.16 0.59
CA THR A 192 -9.71 27.62 0.26
C THR A 192 -8.78 28.68 -0.32
N PRO A 193 -9.16 29.45 -1.36
CA PRO A 193 -8.36 30.57 -1.86
C PRO A 193 -7.95 31.60 -0.79
N LEU A 194 -8.87 32.01 0.09
CA LEU A 194 -8.60 32.98 1.15
C LEU A 194 -7.71 32.41 2.25
N PHE A 195 -7.86 31.13 2.58
CA PHE A 195 -6.94 30.46 3.49
C PHE A 195 -5.52 30.45 2.93
N THR A 196 -5.38 30.11 1.65
CA THR A 196 -4.10 30.14 0.95
C THR A 196 -3.50 31.55 0.91
N ALA A 197 -4.31 32.57 0.60
CA ALA A 197 -3.91 33.97 0.69
C ALA A 197 -3.44 34.35 2.09
N GLY A 198 -4.13 33.86 3.13
CA GLY A 198 -3.79 34.09 4.53
C GLY A 198 -2.42 33.55 4.92
N LEU A 199 -2.00 32.40 4.38
CA LEU A 199 -0.66 31.86 4.60
C LEU A 199 0.43 32.78 4.00
N CYS A 200 0.11 33.49 2.91
CA CYS A 200 1.01 34.41 2.22
C CYS A 200 0.84 35.87 2.66
N ALA A 201 -0.15 36.21 3.49
CA ALA A 201 -0.48 37.60 3.82
C ALA A 201 0.50 38.22 4.84
N VAL A 202 0.90 39.47 4.58
CA VAL A 202 1.69 40.29 5.53
C VAL A 202 1.01 41.63 5.82
N GLY A 203 1.37 42.26 6.94
CA GLY A 203 0.85 43.58 7.29
C GLY A 203 -0.68 43.65 7.36
N THR A 204 -1.26 44.66 6.72
CA THR A 204 -2.71 44.91 6.70
C THR A 204 -3.50 43.81 5.98
N ALA A 205 -2.90 43.12 5.01
CA ALA A 205 -3.56 42.05 4.27
C ALA A 205 -4.02 40.89 5.17
N ARG A 206 -3.36 40.65 6.31
CA ARG A 206 -3.80 39.64 7.29
C ARG A 206 -5.16 39.97 7.89
N ALA A 207 -5.37 41.25 8.21
CA ALA A 207 -6.65 41.73 8.74
C ALA A 207 -7.76 41.63 7.67
N ASP A 208 -7.43 41.94 6.42
CA ASP A 208 -8.38 41.88 5.31
C ASP A 208 -8.78 40.44 4.97
N VAL A 209 -7.84 39.48 4.97
CA VAL A 209 -8.13 38.04 4.80
C VAL A 209 -8.99 37.52 5.95
N LYS A 210 -8.67 37.90 7.19
CA LYS A 210 -9.46 37.53 8.37
C LYS A 210 -10.90 38.04 8.24
N ALA A 211 -11.08 39.31 7.93
CA ALA A 211 -12.40 39.91 7.73
C ALA A 211 -13.18 39.22 6.60
N ALA A 212 -12.52 38.87 5.49
CA ALA A 212 -13.14 38.15 4.39
C ALA A 212 -13.62 36.74 4.77
N LEU A 213 -12.82 36.00 5.55
CA LEU A 213 -13.19 34.66 6.06
C LEU A 213 -14.32 34.74 7.10
N GLU A 214 -14.29 35.72 8.00
CA GLU A 214 -15.37 35.95 8.98
C GLU A 214 -16.69 36.30 8.28
N ASP A 215 -16.66 37.14 7.25
CA ASP A 215 -17.83 37.49 6.45
C ASP A 215 -18.47 36.25 5.79
N ILE A 216 -17.65 35.34 5.25
CA ILE A 216 -18.12 34.05 4.70
C ILE A 216 -18.69 33.16 5.81
N GLY A 217 -18.03 33.08 6.96
CA GLY A 217 -18.50 32.31 8.11
C GLY A 217 -19.87 32.76 8.61
N ASN A 218 -20.09 34.08 8.67
CA ASN A 218 -21.36 34.69 9.06
C ASN A 218 -22.47 34.46 8.02
N LEU A 219 -22.13 34.38 6.73
CA LEU A 219 -23.11 34.18 5.65
C LEU A 219 -23.71 32.77 5.66
N VAL A 220 -22.93 31.73 5.98
CA VAL A 220 -23.31 30.32 5.77
C VAL A 220 -23.39 29.51 7.08
N GLY A 221 -22.98 30.09 8.21
CA GLY A 221 -22.91 29.38 9.48
C GLY A 221 -21.91 28.21 9.45
N MET A 222 -20.81 28.36 8.73
CA MET A 222 -19.82 27.30 8.53
C MET A 222 -18.99 27.06 9.81
N PRO A 223 -19.13 25.89 10.47
CA PRO A 223 -18.53 25.64 11.78
C PRO A 223 -17.00 25.49 11.74
N HIS A 224 -16.39 25.40 10.55
CA HIS A 224 -14.93 25.26 10.39
C HIS A 224 -14.20 26.59 10.20
N ILE A 225 -14.89 27.70 9.91
CA ILE A 225 -14.25 29.02 9.75
C ILE A 225 -13.50 29.47 11.02
N PRO A 226 -14.05 29.31 12.25
CA PRO A 226 -13.30 29.62 13.47
C PRO A 226 -12.00 28.81 13.60
N THR A 227 -12.02 27.55 13.16
CA THR A 227 -10.82 26.69 13.14
C THR A 227 -9.83 27.17 12.07
N THR A 228 -10.29 27.46 10.86
CA THR A 228 -9.47 28.02 9.77
C THR A 228 -8.75 29.29 10.20
N LEU A 229 -9.45 30.21 10.87
CA LEU A 229 -8.89 31.45 11.42
C LEU A 229 -7.87 31.18 12.52
N SER A 230 -8.19 30.30 13.47
CA SER A 230 -7.26 29.93 14.55
C SER A 230 -5.94 29.36 14.03
N ILE A 231 -5.98 28.61 12.92
CA ILE A 231 -4.77 28.10 12.26
C ILE A 231 -3.95 29.25 11.68
N LEU A 232 -4.59 30.16 10.92
CA LEU A 232 -3.91 31.31 10.34
C LEU A 232 -3.29 32.21 11.39
N GLU A 233 -4.01 32.49 12.48
CA GLU A 233 -3.49 33.28 13.60
C GLU A 233 -2.30 32.59 14.28
N GLY A 234 -2.35 31.26 14.44
CA GLY A 234 -1.21 30.48 14.92
C GLY A 234 0.00 30.58 14.00
N VAL A 235 -0.21 30.52 12.68
CA VAL A 235 0.86 30.74 11.68
C VAL A 235 1.39 32.16 11.77
N TRP A 236 0.53 33.18 11.80
CA TRP A 236 0.93 34.58 11.86
C TRP A 236 1.71 34.93 13.12
N ALA A 237 1.37 34.31 14.26
CA ALA A 237 2.10 34.47 15.52
C ALA A 237 3.51 33.87 15.49
N THR A 238 3.78 32.92 14.59
CA THR A 238 5.12 32.37 14.38
C THR A 238 5.99 33.21 13.42
N PHE A 239 5.41 34.20 12.74
CA PHE A 239 6.11 35.04 11.76
C PHE A 239 6.24 36.50 12.24
N ASP A 240 7.42 36.85 12.75
CA ASP A 240 7.85 38.24 12.95
C ASP A 240 8.62 38.74 11.72
N GLY A 241 7.92 39.00 10.60
CA GLY A 241 8.33 39.89 9.49
C GLY A 241 9.69 39.71 8.76
N ASN A 242 10.61 38.88 9.26
CA ASN A 242 12.03 38.79 8.88
C ASN A 242 12.41 37.39 8.38
N ALA A 243 11.44 36.50 8.18
CA ALA A 243 11.69 35.15 7.70
C ALA A 243 11.84 35.13 6.18
N GLU A 244 13.00 35.55 5.67
CA GLU A 244 13.32 35.58 4.24
C GLU A 244 13.41 34.18 3.59
N ASN A 245 13.27 33.08 4.34
CA ASN A 245 13.58 31.73 3.83
C ASN A 245 12.70 30.57 4.34
N GLU A 246 11.54 30.80 4.98
CA GLU A 246 10.63 29.69 5.30
C GLU A 246 9.69 29.38 4.12
N ASP A 247 9.75 28.15 3.61
CA ASP A 247 8.77 27.61 2.66
C ASP A 247 7.40 27.57 3.33
N VAL A 248 6.52 28.51 2.98
CA VAL A 248 5.14 28.65 3.50
C VAL A 248 4.36 27.35 3.39
N TRP A 249 4.69 26.51 2.40
CA TRP A 249 3.99 25.27 2.17
C TRP A 249 4.50 24.10 3.01
N SER A 250 5.63 24.25 3.69
CA SER A 250 6.14 23.28 4.67
C SER A 250 5.20 23.14 5.88
N TYR A 251 4.28 24.08 6.10
CA TYR A 251 3.25 23.98 7.14
C TYR A 251 2.29 22.81 6.93
N PHE A 252 2.03 22.41 5.68
CA PHE A 252 1.26 21.21 5.38
C PHE A 252 1.98 19.91 5.80
N ASP A 253 3.32 19.97 5.93
CA ASP A 253 4.14 18.87 6.40
C ASP A 253 4.32 18.89 7.94
N ARG A 254 3.90 19.98 8.62
CA ARG A 254 3.96 20.09 10.09
C ARG A 254 2.83 19.26 10.74
N PRO A 255 3.07 18.63 11.91
CA PRO A 255 2.09 17.77 12.58
C PRO A 255 0.74 18.43 12.88
N LEU A 256 0.72 19.76 13.03
CA LEU A 256 -0.51 20.54 13.25
C LEU A 256 -1.54 20.32 12.13
N PHE A 257 -1.16 20.40 10.85
CA PHE A 257 -2.11 20.27 9.73
C PHE A 257 -2.61 18.85 9.51
N VAL A 258 -1.77 17.84 9.73
CA VAL A 258 -2.17 16.42 9.71
C VAL A 258 -3.25 16.13 10.77
N GLY A 259 -3.29 16.92 11.85
CA GLY A 259 -4.27 16.81 12.93
C GLY A 259 -5.56 17.63 12.75
N LEU A 260 -5.62 18.58 11.81
CA LEU A 260 -6.73 19.56 11.74
C LEU A 260 -7.85 19.19 10.75
N GLY A 261 -7.60 18.28 9.80
CA GLY A 261 -8.64 17.72 8.90
C GLY A 261 -9.36 16.49 9.45
N ARG A 262 -8.88 15.93 10.57
CA ARG A 262 -9.58 14.87 11.30
C ARG A 262 -9.97 15.47 12.64
N ARG A 263 -11.27 15.64 12.91
CA ARG A 263 -11.69 15.56 14.32
C ARG A 263 -10.97 14.33 14.88
N LYS A 264 -10.17 14.47 15.95
CA LYS A 264 -9.56 13.31 16.59
C LYS A 264 -10.70 12.32 16.79
N SER A 265 -10.65 11.22 16.03
CA SER A 265 -11.70 10.23 16.06
C SER A 265 -11.93 9.86 17.51
N ARG A 266 -13.16 9.98 17.99
CA ARG A 266 -13.51 9.48 19.33
C ARG A 266 -13.46 7.97 19.37
N ILE A 267 -13.50 7.31 18.20
CA ILE A 267 -13.29 5.88 18.07
C ILE A 267 -11.83 5.57 18.44
N PRO A 268 -11.59 4.75 19.46
CA PRO A 268 -10.26 4.33 19.86
C PRO A 268 -9.48 3.70 18.71
N ARG A 269 -8.17 3.95 18.70
CA ARG A 269 -7.30 3.52 17.61
C ARG A 269 -7.30 2.00 17.42
N PHE A 270 -7.39 1.24 18.51
CA PHE A 270 -7.45 -0.23 18.47
C PHE A 270 -8.72 -0.78 17.82
N ILE A 271 -9.80 0.01 17.74
CA ILE A 271 -11.01 -0.37 16.98
C ILE A 271 -10.84 -0.02 15.51
N THR A 272 -10.24 1.14 15.21
CA THR A 272 -10.02 1.57 13.81
C THR A 272 -9.06 0.67 13.05
N ILE A 273 -8.12 0.01 13.74
CA ILE A 273 -7.14 -0.89 13.11
C ILE A 273 -7.70 -2.29 12.79
N LEU A 274 -8.88 -2.65 13.33
CA LEU A 274 -9.52 -3.94 13.02
C LEU A 274 -9.98 -4.03 11.57
N ASP A 275 -10.13 -2.88 10.90
CA ASP A 275 -10.60 -2.73 9.51
C ASP A 275 -11.95 -3.43 9.20
N HIS A 276 -12.73 -3.71 10.24
CA HIS A 276 -13.95 -4.51 10.18
C HIS A 276 -15.10 -3.77 9.45
N PRO A 277 -15.89 -4.45 8.58
CA PRO A 277 -17.02 -3.84 7.87
C PRO A 277 -18.01 -3.10 8.79
N TYR A 278 -18.32 -3.68 9.95
CA TYR A 278 -19.17 -3.06 10.97
C TYR A 278 -18.67 -1.66 11.41
N VAL A 279 -17.36 -1.51 11.66
CA VAL A 279 -16.79 -0.23 12.09
C VAL A 279 -16.90 0.82 10.97
N LYS A 280 -16.73 0.40 9.70
CA LYS A 280 -16.87 1.26 8.53
C LYS A 280 -18.32 1.69 8.30
N GLU A 281 -19.26 0.74 8.38
CA GLU A 281 -20.69 0.97 8.18
C GLU A 281 -21.28 1.92 9.24
N TYR A 282 -20.96 1.67 10.52
CA TYR A 282 -21.49 2.42 11.65
C TYR A 282 -20.57 3.54 12.14
N GLN A 283 -19.53 3.91 11.37
CA GLN A 283 -18.49 4.85 11.82
C GLN A 283 -19.06 6.15 12.42
N ARG A 284 -19.99 6.80 11.71
CA ARG A 284 -20.60 8.07 12.18
C ARG A 284 -21.38 7.90 13.48
N ALA A 285 -22.07 6.77 13.62
CA ALA A 285 -22.88 6.48 14.78
C ALA A 285 -21.99 6.15 15.99
N ILE A 286 -20.90 5.40 15.78
CA ILE A 286 -19.87 5.15 16.80
C ILE A 286 -19.19 6.47 17.22
N GLU A 287 -18.87 7.36 16.28
CA GLU A 287 -18.29 8.69 16.59
C GLU A 287 -19.22 9.56 17.45
N SER A 288 -20.53 9.32 17.39
CA SER A 288 -21.53 10.04 18.18
C SER A 288 -21.68 9.53 19.61
N LEU A 289 -21.17 8.34 19.92
CA LEU A 289 -21.24 7.76 21.26
C LEU A 289 -20.49 8.62 22.28
N SER A 290 -21.00 8.67 23.51
CA SER A 290 -20.32 9.32 24.64
C SER A 290 -19.01 8.63 25.00
N ASP A 291 -19.01 7.29 24.97
CA ASP A 291 -17.85 6.45 25.24
C ASP A 291 -17.84 5.20 24.34
N PRO A 292 -17.13 5.24 23.20
CA PRO A 292 -17.00 4.09 22.33
C PRO A 292 -16.25 2.91 22.98
N VAL A 293 -15.30 3.15 23.90
CA VAL A 293 -14.60 2.06 24.60
C VAL A 293 -15.60 1.26 25.42
N GLN A 294 -16.46 1.96 26.17
CA GLN A 294 -17.48 1.30 26.99
C GLN A 294 -18.43 0.46 26.15
N PHE A 295 -18.88 0.98 25.00
CA PHE A 295 -19.74 0.25 24.06
C PHE A 295 -19.10 -1.05 23.57
N PHE A 296 -17.83 -1.00 23.17
CA PHE A 296 -17.13 -2.15 22.59
C PHE A 296 -16.61 -3.17 23.61
N CYS A 297 -16.17 -2.72 24.78
CA CYS A 297 -15.52 -3.59 25.77
C CYS A 297 -16.48 -4.15 26.82
N TYR A 298 -17.67 -3.56 26.96
CA TYR A 298 -18.67 -3.93 27.96
C TYR A 298 -20.05 -4.03 27.29
N PRO A 299 -20.36 -5.20 26.68
CA PRO A 299 -21.60 -5.38 25.91
C PRO A 299 -22.87 -5.26 26.75
N GLU A 300 -22.78 -5.42 28.08
CA GLU A 300 -23.87 -5.17 29.04
C GLU A 300 -24.12 -3.67 29.31
N SER A 301 -23.33 -2.77 28.72
CA SER A 301 -23.51 -1.33 28.90
C SER A 301 -24.82 -0.85 28.26
N GLN A 302 -25.40 0.20 28.83
CA GLN A 302 -26.62 0.84 28.31
C GLN A 302 -26.45 1.38 26.87
N LEU A 303 -25.21 1.55 26.41
CA LEU A 303 -24.87 1.97 25.05
C LEU A 303 -25.13 0.87 24.02
N GLY A 304 -25.18 -0.40 24.44
CA GLY A 304 -25.42 -1.56 23.57
C GLY A 304 -26.76 -1.50 22.80
N ALA A 305 -27.74 -0.75 23.31
CA ALA A 305 -29.04 -0.58 22.68
C ALA A 305 -29.07 0.50 21.57
N LEU A 306 -28.02 1.33 21.45
CA LEU A 306 -27.99 2.48 20.53
C LEU A 306 -27.57 2.11 19.10
N LEU A 307 -26.90 0.97 18.93
CA LEU A 307 -26.41 0.47 17.65
C LEU A 307 -26.82 -1.00 17.49
N PRO A 308 -26.76 -1.56 16.28
CA PRO A 308 -26.94 -2.99 16.09
C PRO A 308 -25.95 -3.81 16.95
N PRO A 309 -26.28 -5.07 17.27
CA PRO A 309 -25.39 -5.93 18.04
C PRO A 309 -24.00 -6.02 17.40
N ILE A 310 -22.97 -5.93 18.25
CA ILE A 310 -21.58 -6.05 17.81
C ILE A 310 -21.35 -7.47 17.31
N PRO A 311 -20.83 -7.66 16.08
CA PRO A 311 -20.51 -8.99 15.56
C PRO A 311 -19.49 -9.72 16.44
N ASP A 312 -19.71 -11.02 16.68
CA ASP A 312 -18.83 -11.87 17.50
C ASP A 312 -17.40 -11.98 16.94
N ASP A 313 -17.21 -11.67 15.66
CA ASP A 313 -15.92 -11.74 14.95
C ASP A 313 -15.12 -10.44 14.98
N ILE A 314 -15.66 -9.34 15.52
CA ILE A 314 -15.00 -8.03 15.45
C ILE A 314 -13.60 -8.02 16.07
N PHE A 315 -13.38 -8.82 17.12
CA PHE A 315 -12.10 -8.92 17.83
C PHE A 315 -11.31 -10.19 17.52
N LYS A 316 -11.80 -11.04 16.61
CA LYS A 316 -11.12 -12.31 16.28
C LYS A 316 -9.72 -12.11 15.75
N LYS A 317 -9.47 -10.98 15.08
CA LYS A 317 -8.19 -10.70 14.43
C LYS A 317 -7.66 -9.33 14.82
N LEU A 318 -6.41 -9.29 15.29
CA LEU A 318 -5.64 -8.07 15.47
C LEU A 318 -4.39 -8.10 14.59
N SER A 319 -4.26 -7.10 13.72
CA SER A 319 -3.09 -6.96 12.84
C SER A 319 -2.37 -5.65 13.09
N LEU A 320 -1.09 -5.73 13.44
CA LEU A 320 -0.21 -4.62 13.77
C LEU A 320 0.82 -4.46 12.65
N GLU A 321 0.38 -4.04 11.46
CA GLU A 321 1.26 -3.85 10.30
C GLU A 321 1.77 -2.41 10.14
N ASN A 322 3.04 -2.25 9.74
CA ASN A 322 3.66 -0.96 9.39
C ASN A 322 3.58 0.10 10.51
N ASN A 323 3.49 -0.35 11.77
CA ASN A 323 3.37 0.53 12.91
C ASN A 323 4.73 0.83 13.54
N ARG A 324 4.98 2.11 13.84
CA ARG A 324 6.07 2.49 14.74
C ARG A 324 5.78 1.92 16.13
N TRP A 325 6.80 1.48 16.86
CA TRP A 325 6.65 0.93 18.21
C TRP A 325 5.81 1.79 19.16
N ALA A 326 5.89 3.12 19.06
CA ALA A 326 5.05 4.02 19.85
C ALA A 326 3.55 3.84 19.55
N HIS A 327 3.17 3.69 18.28
CA HIS A 327 1.79 3.41 17.88
C HIS A 327 1.35 2.01 18.31
N THR A 328 2.24 1.02 18.16
CA THR A 328 1.99 -0.35 18.61
C THR A 328 1.69 -0.38 20.12
N VAL A 329 2.48 0.32 20.93
CA VAL A 329 2.25 0.43 22.37
C VAL A 329 0.91 1.12 22.67
N GLU A 330 0.60 2.24 22.01
CA GLU A 330 -0.68 2.94 22.19
C GLU A 330 -1.89 2.05 21.89
N ILE A 331 -1.86 1.34 20.75
CA ILE A 331 -2.91 0.43 20.33
C ILE A 331 -3.05 -0.71 21.33
N LEU A 332 -1.95 -1.38 21.67
CA LEU A 332 -1.99 -2.54 22.54
C LEU A 332 -2.34 -2.20 23.97
N SER A 333 -1.87 -1.07 24.52
CA SER A 333 -2.30 -0.60 25.85
C SER A 333 -3.83 -0.51 25.93
N SER A 334 -4.46 0.08 24.91
CA SER A 334 -5.93 0.21 24.89
C SER A 334 -6.62 -1.14 24.65
N PHE A 335 -6.03 -1.99 23.81
CA PHE A 335 -6.57 -3.31 23.49
C PHE A 335 -6.54 -4.23 24.72
N VAL A 336 -5.44 -4.26 25.48
CA VAL A 336 -5.32 -5.13 26.67
C VAL A 336 -6.17 -4.67 27.86
N ASP A 337 -6.70 -3.45 27.81
CA ASP A 337 -7.63 -2.94 28.82
C ASP A 337 -9.10 -3.23 28.45
N CYS A 338 -9.33 -3.89 27.31
CA CYS A 338 -10.64 -4.31 26.83
C CYS A 338 -10.82 -5.83 27.02
N PRO A 339 -11.52 -6.31 28.07
CA PRO A 339 -11.59 -7.73 28.39
C PRO A 339 -12.17 -8.56 27.24
N LEU A 340 -13.24 -8.07 26.61
CA LEU A 340 -13.87 -8.75 25.49
C LEU A 340 -12.93 -8.89 24.28
N ALA A 341 -12.10 -7.87 24.02
CA ALA A 341 -11.18 -7.89 22.89
C ALA A 341 -10.08 -8.95 23.06
N ILE A 342 -9.50 -9.06 24.26
CA ILE A 342 -8.50 -10.10 24.55
C ILE A 342 -9.14 -11.49 24.56
N GLU A 343 -10.29 -11.64 25.21
CA GLU A 343 -10.97 -12.94 25.34
C GLU A 343 -11.32 -13.54 23.98
N LYS A 344 -11.75 -12.70 23.02
CA LYS A 344 -12.17 -13.12 21.68
C LYS A 344 -11.04 -13.16 20.65
N LEU A 345 -9.80 -12.81 21.01
CA LEU A 345 -8.69 -12.76 20.07
C LEU A 345 -8.27 -14.19 19.65
N GLU A 346 -8.47 -14.53 18.38
CA GLU A 346 -8.08 -15.82 17.80
C GLU A 346 -6.83 -15.72 16.91
N GLU A 347 -6.59 -14.57 16.29
CA GLU A 347 -5.48 -14.31 15.37
C GLU A 347 -4.73 -13.03 15.74
N LEU A 348 -3.44 -13.16 16.06
CA LEU A 348 -2.55 -12.02 16.27
C LEU A 348 -1.50 -11.98 15.17
N ASN A 349 -1.47 -10.90 14.39
CA ASN A 349 -0.43 -10.65 13.41
C ASN A 349 0.38 -9.41 13.81
N VAL A 350 1.65 -9.61 14.12
CA VAL A 350 2.61 -8.55 14.46
C VAL A 350 3.57 -8.40 13.31
N LYS A 351 3.43 -7.33 12.52
CA LYS A 351 4.33 -6.99 11.42
C LYS A 351 4.83 -5.57 11.58
N ILE A 352 5.84 -5.43 12.41
CA ILE A 352 6.48 -4.14 12.58
C ILE A 352 7.37 -3.97 11.34
N SER A 353 7.38 -2.82 10.70
CA SER A 353 8.28 -2.55 9.58
C SER A 353 8.86 -1.16 9.78
N SER A 354 10.17 -1.00 9.59
CA SER A 354 10.72 0.32 9.33
C SER A 354 10.78 0.49 7.81
N SER A 355 10.23 1.59 7.30
CA SER A 355 10.30 1.92 5.88
C SER A 355 11.73 2.24 5.40
N SER A 356 12.71 2.24 6.31
CA SER A 356 14.12 2.48 6.04
C SER A 356 14.95 1.65 7.02
N PRO A 357 15.93 0.85 6.54
CA PRO A 357 16.79 0.07 7.41
C PRO A 357 17.60 0.94 8.39
N SER A 358 18.02 2.13 7.92
CA SER A 358 18.72 3.14 8.72
C SER A 358 17.89 3.83 9.82
N LYS A 359 16.56 3.59 9.88
CA LYS A 359 15.65 4.20 10.88
C LYS A 359 14.95 3.14 11.71
N TYR A 360 15.68 2.09 12.06
CA TYR A 360 15.14 1.06 12.94
C TYR A 360 14.86 1.67 14.33
N HIS A 361 13.59 1.80 14.66
CA HIS A 361 13.19 2.27 15.99
C HIS A 361 13.29 1.12 16.97
N LYS A 362 14.07 1.29 18.05
CA LYS A 362 14.13 0.28 19.11
C LYS A 362 12.73 0.04 19.69
N PRO A 363 12.38 -1.21 20.05
CA PRO A 363 11.17 -1.49 20.79
C PRO A 363 11.11 -0.61 22.04
N SER A 364 9.98 0.04 22.28
CA SER A 364 9.79 0.76 23.54
C SER A 364 9.81 -0.25 24.69
N ALA A 365 10.54 0.02 25.77
CA ALA A 365 10.52 -0.82 26.96
C ALA A 365 9.10 -1.06 27.52
N LYS A 366 8.16 -0.15 27.23
CA LYS A 366 6.73 -0.30 27.57
C LYS A 366 6.04 -1.44 26.81
N ALA A 367 6.50 -1.77 25.61
CA ALA A 367 5.92 -2.84 24.79
C ALA A 367 6.09 -4.22 25.44
N TYR A 368 7.16 -4.41 26.21
CA TYR A 368 7.59 -5.70 26.77
C TYR A 368 6.51 -6.29 27.70
N PRO A 369 6.09 -5.59 28.77
CA PRO A 369 5.03 -6.11 29.63
C PRO A 369 3.67 -6.20 28.93
N ILE A 370 3.38 -5.32 27.96
CA ILE A 370 2.10 -5.32 27.24
C ILE A 370 1.95 -6.56 26.37
N PHE A 371 2.98 -6.91 25.58
CA PHE A 371 2.97 -8.14 24.77
C PHE A 371 2.90 -9.38 25.65
N THR A 372 3.66 -9.43 26.74
CA THR A 372 3.57 -10.55 27.70
C THR A 372 2.17 -10.70 28.26
N ARG A 373 1.52 -9.59 28.65
CA ARG A 373 0.15 -9.60 29.16
C ARG A 373 -0.82 -10.12 28.10
N LEU A 374 -0.78 -9.54 26.90
CA LEU A 374 -1.63 -9.95 25.78
C LEU A 374 -1.50 -11.45 25.50
N LEU A 375 -0.27 -11.96 25.36
CA LEU A 375 -0.02 -13.37 25.03
C LEU A 375 -0.43 -14.33 26.15
N LYS A 376 -0.39 -13.90 27.42
CA LYS A 376 -0.85 -14.71 28.56
C LYS A 376 -2.37 -14.70 28.73
N GLU A 377 -3.02 -13.57 28.43
CA GLU A 377 -4.47 -13.39 28.64
C GLU A 377 -5.31 -13.80 27.42
N ALA A 378 -4.75 -13.83 26.20
CA ALA A 378 -5.44 -14.23 24.98
C ALA A 378 -5.63 -15.76 24.89
N VAL A 379 -6.49 -16.31 25.74
CA VAL A 379 -6.72 -17.76 25.91
C VAL A 379 -7.34 -18.45 24.68
N GLN A 380 -7.91 -17.69 23.75
CA GLN A 380 -8.47 -18.20 22.49
C GLN A 380 -7.53 -18.06 21.30
N LEU A 381 -6.30 -17.59 21.50
CA LEU A 381 -5.35 -17.33 20.42
C LEU A 381 -4.96 -18.65 19.74
N LYS A 382 -5.37 -18.83 18.49
CA LYS A 382 -5.09 -20.01 17.65
C LYS A 382 -3.92 -19.78 16.71
N THR A 383 -3.84 -18.58 16.13
CA THR A 383 -2.83 -18.20 15.14
C THR A 383 -2.00 -17.03 15.64
N LEU A 384 -0.68 -17.23 15.73
CA LEU A 384 0.27 -16.16 16.03
C LEU A 384 1.23 -15.99 14.85
N ALA A 385 1.10 -14.85 14.17
CA ALA A 385 2.05 -14.39 13.17
C ALA A 385 2.97 -13.34 13.78
N TRP A 386 4.27 -13.62 13.82
CA TRP A 386 5.28 -12.76 14.41
C TRP A 386 6.38 -12.45 13.39
N MET A 387 6.27 -11.29 12.77
CA MET A 387 7.15 -10.79 11.71
C MET A 387 7.93 -9.59 12.24
N ASP A 388 9.18 -9.82 12.62
CA ASP A 388 10.11 -8.75 12.92
C ASP A 388 10.86 -8.35 11.64
N PRO A 389 10.89 -7.07 11.26
CA PRO A 389 11.56 -6.63 10.05
C PRO A 389 13.06 -6.69 10.32
N TYR A 390 13.84 -7.28 9.41
CA TYR A 390 15.28 -7.04 9.26
C TYR A 390 16.15 -6.90 10.54
N PRO A 391 16.80 -7.97 10.97
CA PRO A 391 18.08 -7.84 11.65
C PRO A 391 19.13 -7.48 10.59
N GLU A 392 19.30 -6.20 10.26
CA GLU A 392 20.53 -5.81 9.55
C GLU A 392 21.74 -6.20 10.40
N PHE A 393 22.87 -6.48 9.75
CA PHE A 393 24.06 -7.16 10.27
C PHE A 393 24.57 -6.66 11.64
N ASP A 394 24.32 -5.40 12.02
CA ASP A 394 24.74 -4.81 13.30
C ASP A 394 23.61 -4.60 14.33
N SER A 395 22.36 -4.94 14.00
CA SER A 395 21.19 -4.72 14.85
C SER A 395 20.74 -5.93 15.67
N HIS A 396 21.55 -7.01 15.67
CA HIS A 396 21.29 -8.22 16.47
C HIS A 396 20.91 -7.90 17.93
N ASP A 397 21.37 -6.79 18.51
CA ASP A 397 21.09 -6.44 19.89
C ASP A 397 19.69 -5.87 20.17
N VAL A 398 19.01 -5.27 19.19
CA VAL A 398 17.82 -4.44 19.46
C VAL A 398 16.54 -5.25 19.56
N THR A 399 16.21 -6.06 18.55
CA THR A 399 15.04 -6.94 18.66
C THR A 399 15.32 -8.14 19.56
N SER A 400 16.59 -8.54 19.68
CA SER A 400 17.02 -9.55 20.65
C SER A 400 16.59 -9.20 22.07
N ALA A 401 16.55 -7.93 22.48
CA ALA A 401 16.10 -7.57 23.82
C ALA A 401 14.63 -7.92 24.09
N LEU A 402 13.72 -7.67 23.14
CA LEU A 402 12.31 -8.04 23.30
C LEU A 402 12.11 -9.56 23.17
N HIS A 403 12.75 -10.20 22.18
CA HIS A 403 12.67 -11.64 21.99
C HIS A 403 13.23 -12.40 23.20
N LYS A 404 14.39 -11.97 23.70
CA LYS A 404 14.98 -12.48 24.94
C LYS A 404 14.04 -12.28 26.12
N TYR A 405 13.48 -11.08 26.27
CA TYR A 405 12.53 -10.81 27.35
C TYR A 405 11.32 -11.76 27.28
N LEU A 406 10.70 -11.93 26.11
CA LEU A 406 9.56 -12.83 25.93
C LEU A 406 9.94 -14.30 26.15
N ALA A 407 11.11 -14.73 25.69
CA ALA A 407 11.64 -16.07 25.95
C ALA A 407 11.84 -16.31 27.46
N ASP A 408 12.40 -15.32 28.17
CA ASP A 408 12.62 -15.37 29.62
C ASP A 408 11.30 -15.42 30.42
N GLN A 409 10.17 -14.94 29.84
CA GLN A 409 8.85 -15.02 30.48
C GLN A 409 8.28 -16.43 30.55
N LYS A 410 8.89 -17.43 29.90
CA LYS A 410 8.42 -18.82 29.85
C LYS A 410 6.92 -18.89 29.48
N LEU A 411 6.58 -18.24 28.37
CA LEU A 411 5.22 -18.20 27.86
C LEU A 411 4.67 -19.63 27.67
N ASN A 412 3.37 -19.79 27.96
CA ASN A 412 2.63 -21.01 27.68
C ASN A 412 1.39 -20.63 26.88
N LEU A 413 1.33 -21.06 25.63
CA LEU A 413 0.34 -20.71 24.62
C LEU A 413 -0.39 -21.99 24.17
N PRO A 414 -1.18 -22.63 25.06
CA PRO A 414 -1.76 -23.95 24.78
C PRO A 414 -2.84 -23.93 23.69
N SER A 415 -3.45 -22.77 23.43
CA SER A 415 -4.45 -22.61 22.37
C SER A 415 -3.84 -22.43 20.98
N VAL A 416 -2.54 -22.08 20.89
CA VAL A 416 -1.89 -21.76 19.62
C VAL A 416 -1.59 -23.05 18.87
N THR A 417 -2.26 -23.22 17.73
CA THR A 417 -2.09 -24.36 16.83
C THR A 417 -1.34 -23.97 15.56
N THR A 418 -1.23 -22.67 15.23
CA THR A 418 -0.54 -22.17 14.04
C THR A 418 0.43 -21.04 14.38
N LEU A 419 1.68 -21.19 13.95
CA LEU A 419 2.71 -20.16 14.05
C LEU A 419 3.17 -19.71 12.66
N ILE A 420 3.27 -18.40 12.45
CA ILE A 420 3.88 -17.79 11.26
C ILE A 420 5.05 -16.94 11.72
N LEU A 421 6.29 -17.39 11.53
CA LEU A 421 7.45 -16.81 12.19
C LEU A 421 8.43 -16.14 11.20
N GLY A 422 8.88 -14.94 11.55
CA GLY A 422 10.09 -14.35 11.02
C GLY A 422 11.36 -14.96 11.67
N PRO A 423 12.56 -14.54 11.21
CA PRO A 423 13.81 -14.97 11.83
C PRO A 423 13.88 -14.62 13.33
N ASN A 424 14.60 -15.45 14.09
CA ASN A 424 14.85 -15.27 15.53
C ASN A 424 13.63 -15.43 16.45
N ALA A 425 12.45 -15.75 15.91
CA ALA A 425 11.22 -15.95 16.67
C ALA A 425 10.96 -17.43 17.05
N GLU A 426 11.96 -18.31 16.90
CA GLU A 426 11.83 -19.76 17.14
C GLU A 426 11.43 -20.14 18.57
N PHE A 427 11.62 -19.25 19.54
CA PHE A 427 11.23 -19.48 20.93
C PHE A 427 9.71 -19.62 21.12
N PHE A 428 8.88 -19.16 20.18
CA PHE A 428 7.45 -19.39 20.24
C PHE A 428 7.07 -20.86 20.04
N VAL A 429 7.92 -21.67 19.40
CA VAL A 429 7.66 -23.09 19.17
C VAL A 429 7.60 -23.85 20.50
N SER A 430 8.50 -23.57 21.44
CA SER A 430 8.47 -24.19 22.77
C SER A 430 7.33 -23.66 23.65
N ALA A 431 6.83 -22.46 23.36
CA ALA A 431 5.68 -21.89 24.06
C ALA A 431 4.34 -22.49 23.60
N ALA A 432 4.27 -23.12 22.42
CA ALA A 432 3.03 -23.66 21.83
C ALA A 432 3.02 -25.20 21.84
N PRO A 433 2.60 -25.86 22.94
CA PRO A 433 2.66 -27.33 23.06
C PRO A 433 1.72 -28.08 22.12
N ASN A 434 0.66 -27.43 21.62
CA ASN A 434 -0.33 -27.99 20.69
C ASN A 434 -0.11 -27.49 19.26
N LEU A 435 1.11 -27.07 18.92
CA LEU A 435 1.45 -26.60 17.58
C LEU A 435 1.21 -27.70 16.54
N GLN A 436 0.35 -27.40 15.56
CA GLN A 436 0.00 -28.30 14.45
C GLN A 436 0.56 -27.81 13.12
N LYS A 437 0.68 -26.49 12.96
CA LYS A 437 1.18 -25.86 11.74
C LYS A 437 2.23 -24.80 12.03
N ILE A 438 3.32 -24.82 11.27
CA ILE A 438 4.30 -23.75 11.26
C ILE A 438 4.57 -23.27 9.83
N SER A 439 4.69 -21.96 9.67
CA SER A 439 5.03 -21.32 8.40
C SER A 439 6.08 -20.25 8.63
N SER A 440 7.04 -20.13 7.73
CA SER A 440 7.92 -18.96 7.68
C SER A 440 7.16 -17.76 7.11
N ALA A 441 7.28 -16.61 7.77
CA ALA A 441 6.65 -15.37 7.34
C ALA A 441 6.97 -14.99 5.87
N PRO A 442 5.99 -14.48 5.10
CA PRO A 442 6.21 -14.04 3.73
C PRO A 442 7.05 -12.77 3.64
N GLY A 443 7.73 -12.58 2.50
CA GLY A 443 8.46 -11.36 2.14
C GLY A 443 9.91 -11.31 2.63
N PHE A 444 10.47 -10.09 2.69
CA PHE A 444 11.91 -9.85 2.91
C PHE A 444 12.50 -10.37 4.23
N ALA A 445 11.67 -10.85 5.17
CA ALA A 445 12.11 -11.28 6.49
C ALA A 445 13.15 -12.40 6.42
N TRP A 446 12.98 -13.38 5.53
CA TRP A 446 13.94 -14.47 5.31
C TRP A 446 14.92 -14.20 4.16
N LEU A 447 14.78 -13.05 3.49
CA LEU A 447 15.26 -12.74 2.14
C LEU A 447 16.42 -11.74 2.12
N GLY A 448 16.70 -11.06 3.24
CA GLY A 448 17.76 -10.05 3.29
C GLY A 448 19.12 -10.65 2.90
N ARG A 449 19.94 -9.89 2.15
CA ARG A 449 21.30 -10.27 1.69
C ARG A 449 22.19 -10.87 2.80
N GLY A 450 21.89 -10.63 4.07
CA GLY A 450 22.57 -11.26 5.21
C GLY A 450 22.08 -12.62 5.66
N PHE A 451 20.83 -13.01 5.40
CA PHE A 451 20.26 -14.29 5.84
C PHE A 451 20.41 -15.42 4.82
N ASN A 452 20.54 -15.08 3.54
CA ASN A 452 20.79 -16.07 2.50
C ASN A 452 22.18 -16.70 2.59
N TRP A 453 23.18 -16.09 3.25
CA TRP A 453 24.43 -16.80 3.59
C TRP A 453 24.32 -17.56 4.92
N LEU A 454 23.34 -17.21 5.76
CA LEU A 454 23.27 -17.72 7.13
C LEU A 454 22.81 -19.17 7.25
N HIS A 455 22.13 -19.73 6.24
CA HIS A 455 21.80 -21.16 6.20
C HIS A 455 23.05 -22.05 6.22
N ARG A 456 24.22 -21.53 5.75
CA ARG A 456 25.51 -22.24 5.79
C ARG A 456 26.10 -22.28 7.20
N TYR A 457 25.73 -21.35 8.09
CA TYR A 457 26.21 -21.41 9.47
C TYR A 457 25.33 -22.32 10.30
N GLU A 458 25.97 -23.20 11.04
CA GLU A 458 25.33 -24.12 11.99
C GLU A 458 24.36 -23.42 12.97
N LYS A 459 24.58 -22.14 13.23
CA LYS A 459 23.80 -21.29 14.15
C LYS A 459 22.86 -20.30 13.45
N GLY A 460 22.66 -20.39 12.14
CA GLY A 460 21.75 -19.53 11.39
C GLY A 460 20.28 -19.68 11.84
N PRO A 461 19.43 -18.64 11.66
CA PRO A 461 18.06 -18.66 12.14
C PRO A 461 17.21 -19.77 11.51
N GLN A 462 17.48 -20.18 10.27
CA GLN A 462 16.80 -21.30 9.62
C GLN A 462 17.04 -22.61 10.39
N ARG A 463 18.30 -22.94 10.68
CA ARG A 463 18.64 -24.14 11.45
C ARG A 463 18.14 -24.07 12.89
N ARG A 464 18.16 -22.90 13.53
CA ARG A 464 17.59 -22.73 14.88
C ARG A 464 16.07 -22.95 14.88
N LEU A 465 15.36 -22.43 13.89
CA LEU A 465 13.94 -22.72 13.72
C LEU A 465 13.70 -24.22 13.56
N VAL A 466 14.38 -24.89 12.63
CA VAL A 466 14.22 -26.33 12.40
C VAL A 466 14.49 -27.14 13.67
N ARG A 467 15.59 -26.87 14.38
CA ARG A 467 15.93 -27.57 15.64
C ARG A 467 14.92 -27.30 16.75
N SER A 468 14.32 -26.11 16.77
CA SER A 468 13.29 -25.75 17.74
C SER A 468 11.98 -26.52 17.58
N LEU A 469 11.75 -27.21 16.45
CA LEU A 469 10.52 -27.98 16.19
C LEU A 469 10.42 -29.26 17.03
N SER A 470 11.53 -29.76 17.56
CA SER A 470 11.59 -31.03 18.31
C SER A 470 10.58 -31.20 19.47
N PRO A 471 10.16 -30.15 20.21
CA PRO A 471 9.12 -30.26 21.24
C PRO A 471 7.70 -30.34 20.68
N ALA A 472 7.46 -29.90 19.44
CA ALA A 472 6.13 -29.82 18.83
C ALA A 472 5.67 -31.20 18.31
N LYS A 473 5.21 -32.06 19.23
CA LYS A 473 4.84 -33.46 18.92
C LYS A 473 3.61 -33.62 18.02
N GLN A 474 2.77 -32.58 17.93
CA GLN A 474 1.56 -32.56 17.11
C GLN A 474 1.77 -31.85 15.76
N LEU A 475 3.01 -31.50 15.42
CA LEU A 475 3.31 -30.75 14.19
C LEU A 475 3.08 -31.63 12.96
N GLU A 476 2.11 -31.25 12.12
CA GLU A 476 1.73 -31.98 10.92
C GLU A 476 2.00 -31.20 9.62
N ASP A 477 1.98 -29.87 9.67
CA ASP A 477 2.11 -28.98 8.49
C ASP A 477 3.28 -28.00 8.68
N VAL A 478 4.30 -28.10 7.82
CA VAL A 478 5.50 -27.26 7.87
C VAL A 478 5.70 -26.57 6.53
N GLU A 479 5.76 -25.26 6.58
CA GLU A 479 6.03 -24.39 5.44
C GLU A 479 7.30 -23.57 5.68
N LEU A 480 8.32 -23.78 4.87
CA LEU A 480 9.62 -23.12 4.95
C LEU A 480 9.92 -22.44 3.62
N ARG A 481 10.08 -21.11 3.68
CA ARG A 481 10.40 -20.22 2.57
C ARG A 481 11.84 -19.76 2.71
N PHE A 482 12.78 -20.68 2.63
CA PHE A 482 14.21 -20.40 2.64
C PHE A 482 14.98 -21.56 2.02
N SER A 483 16.23 -21.32 1.62
CA SER A 483 17.09 -22.33 1.02
C SER A 483 17.31 -23.51 1.94
N PHE A 484 17.22 -24.71 1.37
CA PHE A 484 17.43 -25.97 2.07
C PHE A 484 18.57 -26.75 1.41
N ASN A 485 19.31 -27.46 2.25
CA ASN A 485 20.29 -28.46 1.84
C ASN A 485 20.04 -29.77 2.59
N ARG A 486 20.75 -30.83 2.21
CA ARG A 486 20.64 -32.15 2.81
C ARG A 486 20.67 -32.13 4.34
N ASP A 487 21.63 -31.42 4.93
CA ASP A 487 21.78 -31.34 6.39
C ASP A 487 20.58 -30.68 7.07
N SER A 488 20.06 -29.59 6.49
CA SER A 488 18.90 -28.89 7.04
C SER A 488 17.63 -29.75 6.98
N ILE A 489 17.50 -30.57 5.92
CA ILE A 489 16.41 -31.54 5.78
C ILE A 489 16.58 -32.69 6.76
N ALA A 490 17.80 -33.19 6.97
CA ALA A 490 18.08 -34.21 7.97
C ALA A 490 17.75 -33.71 9.40
N ASP A 491 18.11 -32.46 9.72
CA ASP A 491 17.72 -31.78 10.97
C ASP A 491 16.19 -31.67 11.08
N LEU A 492 15.48 -31.37 9.98
CA LEU A 492 14.02 -31.28 9.93
C LEU A 492 13.34 -32.63 10.16
N VAL A 493 13.78 -33.67 9.46
CA VAL A 493 13.30 -35.05 9.60
C VAL A 493 13.43 -35.50 11.05
N LYS A 494 14.57 -35.19 11.68
CA LYS A 494 14.80 -35.50 13.10
C LYS A 494 13.90 -34.71 14.04
N ALA A 495 13.65 -33.43 13.74
CA ALA A 495 12.87 -32.55 14.61
C ALA A 495 11.36 -32.79 14.50
N ALA A 496 10.86 -33.16 13.32
CA ALA A 496 9.43 -33.33 13.02
C ALA A 496 9.13 -34.65 12.28
N PRO A 497 9.38 -35.82 12.90
CA PRO A 497 9.22 -37.12 12.22
C PRO A 497 7.77 -37.48 11.85
N GLY A 498 6.78 -36.87 12.51
CA GLY A 498 5.34 -37.08 12.27
C GLY A 498 4.71 -36.12 11.26
N MET A 499 5.52 -35.31 10.56
CA MET A 499 5.05 -34.31 9.62
C MET A 499 4.37 -34.94 8.39
N LYS A 500 3.16 -34.48 8.08
CA LYS A 500 2.35 -34.97 6.94
C LYS A 500 2.47 -34.10 5.71
N ARG A 501 2.68 -32.80 5.90
CA ARG A 501 2.72 -31.81 4.83
C ARG A 501 4.00 -30.99 4.95
N LEU A 502 4.80 -30.99 3.89
CA LEU A 502 5.99 -30.16 3.77
C LEU A 502 5.87 -29.25 2.56
N LEU A 503 6.05 -27.96 2.79
CA LEU A 503 6.11 -26.96 1.74
C LEU A 503 7.46 -26.24 1.81
N LEU A 504 8.26 -26.45 0.78
CA LEU A 504 9.52 -25.76 0.55
C LEU A 504 9.27 -24.79 -0.61
N GLU A 505 9.25 -23.48 -0.33
CA GLU A 505 9.00 -22.46 -1.35
C GLU A 505 10.29 -21.72 -1.70
N GLU A 506 10.45 -21.38 -2.99
CA GLU A 506 11.48 -20.45 -3.44
C GLU A 506 11.10 -19.02 -3.03
N LEU A 507 12.08 -18.27 -2.52
CA LEU A 507 11.91 -16.84 -2.30
C LEU A 507 12.07 -16.13 -3.66
N SER A 508 10.95 -15.79 -4.29
CA SER A 508 10.84 -15.37 -5.69
C SER A 508 11.30 -13.94 -6.01
N ASP A 509 12.26 -13.35 -5.29
CA ASP A 509 12.79 -12.03 -5.68
C ASP A 509 13.97 -12.21 -6.65
N GLY A 510 13.65 -12.02 -7.93
CA GLY A 510 14.40 -12.42 -9.13
C GLY A 510 15.75 -11.76 -9.42
N ASP A 511 16.53 -11.40 -8.40
CA ASP A 511 17.77 -10.62 -8.59
C ASP A 511 19.06 -11.28 -8.06
N GLN A 512 19.01 -12.44 -7.39
CA GLN A 512 20.24 -13.03 -6.84
C GLN A 512 20.35 -14.52 -7.07
N GLN A 513 21.43 -14.88 -7.78
CA GLN A 513 21.94 -16.22 -8.03
C GLN A 513 21.91 -17.05 -6.74
N TYR A 514 20.88 -17.85 -6.56
CA TYR A 514 21.01 -19.04 -5.72
C TYR A 514 22.01 -19.95 -6.42
N GLU A 515 23.00 -20.47 -5.67
CA GLU A 515 23.76 -21.63 -6.13
C GLU A 515 22.71 -22.73 -6.38
N GLU A 516 22.54 -23.10 -7.65
CA GLU A 516 21.62 -24.16 -8.07
C GLU A 516 21.85 -25.38 -7.17
N ILE A 517 20.78 -25.89 -6.54
CA ILE A 517 20.83 -27.17 -5.83
C ILE A 517 21.18 -28.20 -6.90
N GLY A 518 22.42 -28.68 -6.97
CA GLY A 518 22.80 -29.60 -8.03
C GLY A 518 21.91 -30.85 -8.01
N TYR A 519 21.72 -31.49 -9.16
CA TYR A 519 20.91 -32.71 -9.29
C TYR A 519 21.24 -33.80 -8.24
N GLU A 520 22.52 -33.98 -7.91
CA GLU A 520 22.98 -34.90 -6.85
C GLU A 520 22.53 -34.46 -5.45
N ASP A 521 22.45 -33.16 -5.19
CA ASP A 521 21.95 -32.61 -3.93
C ASP A 521 20.44 -32.86 -3.79
N LEU A 522 19.66 -32.74 -4.87
CA LEU A 522 18.23 -33.07 -4.84
C LEU A 522 18.01 -34.53 -4.44
N LYS A 523 18.68 -35.48 -5.10
CA LYS A 523 18.57 -36.91 -4.73
C LYS A 523 18.89 -37.12 -3.26
N SER A 524 19.95 -36.47 -2.76
CA SER A 524 20.33 -36.57 -1.36
C SER A 524 19.27 -36.01 -0.41
N ILE A 525 18.59 -34.91 -0.79
CA ILE A 525 17.47 -34.31 -0.05
C ILE A 525 16.26 -35.25 -0.04
N ILE A 526 15.90 -35.81 -1.20
CA ILE A 526 14.78 -36.75 -1.33
C ILE A 526 15.02 -38.02 -0.50
N LEU A 527 16.24 -38.55 -0.46
CA LEU A 527 16.59 -39.69 0.39
C LEU A 527 16.46 -39.39 1.88
N GLU A 528 16.72 -38.15 2.31
CA GLU A 528 16.45 -37.74 3.69
C GLU A 528 14.94 -37.60 3.95
N LEU A 529 14.19 -37.00 3.03
CA LEU A 529 12.72 -36.90 3.13
C LEU A 529 12.02 -38.26 3.13
N ALA A 530 12.56 -39.26 2.43
CA ALA A 530 12.03 -40.62 2.40
C ALA A 530 11.98 -41.29 3.78
N LYS A 531 12.71 -40.77 4.76
CA LYS A 531 12.65 -41.22 6.17
C LYS A 531 11.36 -40.76 6.87
N LEU A 532 10.58 -39.87 6.27
CA LEU A 532 9.28 -39.41 6.78
C LEU A 532 8.15 -40.27 6.20
N GLU A 533 7.87 -41.40 6.87
CA GLU A 533 6.79 -42.31 6.45
C GLU A 533 5.40 -41.67 6.45
N SER A 534 5.21 -40.62 7.26
CA SER A 534 3.94 -39.88 7.37
C SER A 534 3.75 -38.77 6.33
N LEU A 535 4.79 -38.43 5.55
CA LEU A 535 4.75 -37.36 4.57
C LEU A 535 3.86 -37.73 3.38
N THR A 536 2.73 -37.04 3.23
CA THR A 536 1.72 -37.31 2.20
C THR A 536 1.54 -36.16 1.21
N VAL A 537 1.98 -34.95 1.58
CA VAL A 537 1.96 -33.78 0.69
C VAL A 537 3.34 -33.14 0.68
N LEU A 538 3.95 -33.05 -0.50
CA LEU A 538 5.22 -32.38 -0.70
C LEU A 538 5.05 -31.26 -1.71
N ARG A 539 5.43 -30.04 -1.34
CA ARG A 539 5.61 -28.93 -2.28
C ARG A 539 7.06 -28.50 -2.29
N LEU A 540 7.61 -28.37 -3.50
CA LEU A 540 8.97 -27.97 -3.78
C LEU A 540 8.97 -26.67 -4.59
N PRO A 541 10.13 -25.96 -4.62
CA PRO A 541 10.32 -24.82 -5.51
C PRO A 541 10.31 -25.24 -6.99
N TYR A 542 10.54 -24.27 -7.87
CA TYR A 542 10.68 -24.48 -9.31
C TYR A 542 11.80 -25.48 -9.64
N VAL A 543 11.67 -26.20 -10.75
CA VAL A 543 12.70 -27.16 -11.20
C VAL A 543 14.07 -26.52 -11.43
N ASN A 544 14.10 -25.24 -11.80
CA ASN A 544 15.33 -24.45 -11.91
C ASN A 544 16.03 -24.34 -10.56
N SER A 545 15.29 -24.11 -9.48
CA SER A 545 15.81 -24.04 -8.11
C SER A 545 16.24 -25.40 -7.57
N LEU A 546 15.74 -26.48 -8.16
CA LEU A 546 16.12 -27.87 -7.85
C LEU A 546 17.35 -28.34 -8.66
N GLY A 547 17.92 -27.47 -9.51
CA GLY A 547 19.05 -27.75 -10.40
C GLY A 547 18.83 -28.93 -11.34
N ILE A 548 17.57 -29.15 -11.72
CA ILE A 548 17.20 -30.07 -12.81
C ILE A 548 17.21 -29.33 -14.15
N SER A 549 16.93 -28.01 -14.13
CA SER A 549 16.82 -27.25 -15.36
C SER A 549 18.13 -27.22 -16.14
N SER A 550 18.06 -27.67 -17.39
CA SER A 550 19.13 -27.51 -18.37
C SER A 550 19.14 -26.11 -18.97
N PHE A 551 18.04 -25.37 -18.79
CA PHE A 551 17.88 -24.02 -19.30
C PHE A 551 18.35 -23.00 -18.26
N PRO A 552 19.32 -22.12 -18.58
CA PRO A 552 19.70 -21.04 -17.69
C PRO A 552 18.48 -20.16 -17.42
N ASP A 553 18.17 -19.90 -16.15
CA ASP A 553 17.07 -19.01 -15.77
C ASP A 553 17.27 -17.67 -16.50
N PRO A 554 16.39 -17.29 -17.42
CA PRO A 554 16.49 -16.04 -18.15
C PRO A 554 16.02 -14.99 -17.18
N GLY A 555 16.98 -14.54 -16.35
CA GLY A 555 16.76 -13.91 -15.06
C GLY A 555 15.40 -13.25 -14.92
N LYS A 556 14.59 -13.78 -13.99
CA LYS A 556 13.26 -13.27 -13.60
C LYS A 556 13.22 -11.75 -13.31
N GLY A 557 14.36 -11.06 -13.23
CA GLY A 557 14.48 -9.61 -13.03
C GLY A 557 14.55 -8.73 -14.29
N CYS A 558 14.79 -9.24 -15.49
CA CYS A 558 14.85 -8.40 -16.70
C CYS A 558 13.47 -8.32 -17.37
N GLY A 559 12.55 -7.54 -16.79
CA GLY A 559 11.13 -7.39 -17.16
C GLY A 559 10.80 -6.94 -18.59
N HIS A 560 11.74 -7.02 -19.54
CA HIS A 560 11.54 -6.75 -20.96
C HIS A 560 11.91 -7.91 -21.88
N ALA A 561 12.62 -8.94 -21.39
CA ALA A 561 13.08 -10.04 -22.24
C ALA A 561 11.92 -10.85 -22.84
N TYR A 562 10.81 -10.98 -22.10
CA TYR A 562 9.63 -11.74 -22.51
C TYR A 562 8.50 -10.90 -23.12
N SER A 563 8.58 -9.59 -23.00
CA SER A 563 7.51 -8.67 -23.41
C SER A 563 7.48 -8.41 -24.92
N THR A 564 8.52 -8.79 -25.65
CA THR A 564 8.54 -8.73 -27.12
C THR A 564 7.95 -10.01 -27.71
N LEU A 565 7.52 -9.99 -28.98
CA LEU A 565 7.04 -11.21 -29.67
C LEU A 565 8.08 -12.35 -29.61
N GLY A 566 9.35 -12.03 -29.82
CA GLY A 566 10.46 -12.98 -29.67
C GLY A 566 10.64 -13.46 -28.23
N GLY A 567 10.42 -12.56 -27.27
CA GLY A 567 10.37 -12.85 -25.85
C GLY A 567 9.25 -13.82 -25.47
N THR A 568 8.02 -13.58 -25.93
CA THR A 568 6.89 -14.46 -25.61
C THR A 568 7.08 -15.85 -26.23
N LYS A 569 7.66 -15.92 -27.45
CA LYS A 569 8.08 -17.21 -28.04
C LYS A 569 9.09 -17.93 -27.14
N LEU A 570 10.11 -17.21 -26.68
CA LEU A 570 11.11 -17.74 -25.76
C LEU A 570 10.50 -18.20 -24.43
N ALA A 571 9.53 -17.46 -23.88
CA ALA A 571 8.81 -17.83 -22.66
C ALA A 571 8.02 -19.14 -22.81
N ARG A 572 7.38 -19.36 -23.96
CA ARG A 572 6.69 -20.63 -24.27
C ARG A 572 7.66 -21.80 -24.35
N ILE A 573 8.82 -21.60 -24.99
CA ILE A 573 9.88 -22.61 -25.05
C ILE A 573 10.34 -22.95 -23.62
N HIS A 574 10.60 -21.95 -22.78
CA HIS A 574 10.98 -22.21 -21.39
C HIS A 574 9.89 -22.94 -20.61
N LEU A 575 8.62 -22.54 -20.73
CA LEU A 575 7.54 -23.24 -20.04
C LEU A 575 7.38 -24.70 -20.52
N LEU A 576 7.61 -24.96 -21.81
CA LEU A 576 7.63 -26.32 -22.35
C LEU A 576 8.78 -27.16 -21.75
N HIS A 577 9.98 -26.59 -21.62
CA HIS A 577 11.10 -27.28 -20.97
C HIS A 577 10.82 -27.49 -19.48
N GLU A 578 10.36 -26.46 -18.79
CA GLU A 578 10.04 -26.49 -17.36
C GLU A 578 8.97 -27.54 -17.03
N THR A 579 7.94 -27.69 -17.88
CA THR A 579 6.90 -28.73 -17.70
C THR A 579 7.47 -30.15 -17.86
N ARG A 580 8.33 -30.39 -18.87
CA ARG A 580 9.01 -31.68 -19.04
C ARG A 580 9.95 -32.01 -17.88
N GLU A 581 10.75 -31.04 -17.46
CA GLU A 581 11.66 -31.18 -16.33
C GLU A 581 10.90 -31.38 -15.01
N THR A 582 9.69 -30.80 -14.89
CA THR A 582 8.80 -31.02 -13.75
C THR A 582 8.29 -32.47 -13.70
N GLU A 583 7.94 -33.04 -14.85
CA GLU A 583 7.56 -34.44 -14.95
C GLU A 583 8.74 -35.37 -14.59
N GLU A 584 9.95 -35.09 -15.10
CA GLU A 584 11.16 -35.86 -14.75
C GLU A 584 11.49 -35.76 -13.25
N ALA A 585 11.43 -34.56 -12.69
CA ALA A 585 11.62 -34.33 -11.26
C ALA A 585 10.64 -35.15 -10.43
N ALA A 586 9.36 -35.16 -10.83
CA ALA A 586 8.32 -35.90 -10.15
C ALA A 586 8.56 -37.41 -10.16
N ASP A 587 9.02 -37.97 -11.29
CA ASP A 587 9.36 -39.38 -11.38
C ASP A 587 10.49 -39.76 -10.42
N ILE A 588 11.54 -38.94 -10.31
CA ILE A 588 12.65 -39.15 -9.36
C ILE A 588 12.15 -39.11 -7.91
N ILE A 589 11.28 -38.14 -7.59
CA ILE A 589 10.70 -37.96 -6.26
C ILE A 589 9.84 -39.18 -5.89
N LEU A 590 8.93 -39.59 -6.78
CA LEU A 590 7.97 -40.66 -6.51
C LEU A 590 8.62 -42.04 -6.42
N GLN A 591 9.78 -42.26 -7.04
CA GLN A 591 10.58 -43.49 -6.82
C GLN A 591 11.00 -43.64 -5.36
N SER A 592 11.27 -42.53 -4.66
CA SER A 592 11.72 -42.53 -3.27
C SER A 592 10.61 -42.23 -2.27
N LEU A 593 9.52 -41.60 -2.71
CA LEU A 593 8.39 -41.16 -1.90
C LEU A 593 7.05 -41.66 -2.48
N PRO A 594 6.84 -42.99 -2.60
CA PRO A 594 5.64 -43.55 -3.22
C PRO A 594 4.37 -43.33 -2.40
N GLN A 595 4.49 -42.96 -1.12
CA GLN A 595 3.38 -42.69 -0.21
C GLN A 595 2.71 -41.32 -0.40
N LEU A 596 3.28 -40.46 -1.25
CA LEU A 596 2.69 -39.14 -1.52
C LEU A 596 1.30 -39.29 -2.12
N THR A 597 0.40 -38.42 -1.68
CA THR A 597 -0.95 -38.24 -2.23
C THR A 597 -1.04 -36.98 -3.09
N LYS A 598 -0.12 -36.04 -2.86
CA LYS A 598 -0.04 -34.78 -3.60
C LYS A 598 1.41 -34.33 -3.70
N LEU A 599 1.85 -34.01 -4.91
CA LEU A 599 3.15 -33.43 -5.20
C LEU A 599 2.94 -32.09 -5.89
N CYS A 600 3.65 -31.06 -5.44
CA CYS A 600 3.62 -29.75 -6.08
C CYS A 600 5.04 -29.30 -6.42
N ILE A 601 5.30 -29.01 -7.69
CA ILE A 601 6.53 -28.38 -8.19
C ILE A 601 6.02 -27.22 -9.03
N LYS A 602 6.06 -25.99 -8.47
CA LYS A 602 5.30 -24.81 -8.93
C LYS A 602 3.77 -25.02 -8.89
N GLU A 603 3.27 -25.93 -9.71
CA GLU A 603 1.89 -26.41 -9.78
C GLU A 603 1.74 -27.75 -9.07
N CYS A 604 0.50 -28.15 -8.78
CA CYS A 604 0.21 -29.36 -8.00
C CYS A 604 -0.45 -30.44 -8.85
N ALA A 605 -0.09 -31.69 -8.59
CA ALA A 605 -0.76 -32.87 -9.11
C ALA A 605 -1.10 -33.86 -7.99
N ASP A 606 -2.19 -34.58 -8.20
CA ASP A 606 -2.59 -35.70 -7.35
C ASP A 606 -1.76 -36.94 -7.70
N VAL A 607 -1.38 -37.70 -6.67
CA VAL A 607 -0.57 -38.91 -6.77
C VAL A 607 -1.41 -40.10 -6.33
N LYS A 608 -1.40 -41.18 -7.13
CA LYS A 608 -2.03 -42.46 -6.77
C LYS A 608 -1.07 -43.60 -7.07
N ALA A 609 -0.88 -44.49 -6.10
CA ALA A 609 -0.01 -45.66 -6.22
C ALA A 609 1.42 -45.31 -6.70
N GLY A 610 1.99 -44.21 -6.19
CA GLY A 610 3.33 -43.75 -6.57
C GLY A 610 3.44 -43.18 -7.99
N LYS A 611 2.32 -42.85 -8.65
CA LYS A 611 2.29 -42.23 -9.98
C LYS A 611 1.47 -40.95 -9.98
N ILE A 612 1.88 -39.99 -10.81
CA ILE A 612 1.08 -38.80 -11.07
C ILE A 612 -0.20 -39.20 -11.81
N VAL A 613 -1.35 -38.76 -11.31
CA VAL A 613 -2.65 -38.99 -11.96
C VAL A 613 -2.85 -38.01 -13.10
N ARG A 614 -2.65 -36.71 -12.82
CA ARG A 614 -2.88 -35.63 -13.77
C ARG A 614 -2.18 -34.35 -13.33
N TRP A 615 -1.34 -33.80 -14.19
CA TRP A 615 -0.91 -32.39 -14.12
C TRP A 615 -1.97 -31.47 -14.73
N PRO A 616 -1.98 -30.17 -14.38
CA PRO A 616 -2.86 -29.19 -15.03
C PRO A 616 -2.72 -29.17 -16.56
N TRP A 617 -1.54 -29.52 -17.09
CA TRP A 617 -1.27 -29.62 -18.53
C TRP A 617 -1.45 -31.02 -19.14
N THR A 618 -1.76 -32.08 -18.37
CA THR A 618 -1.93 -33.43 -18.93
C THR A 618 -3.09 -33.48 -19.94
N GLY A 619 -2.77 -33.88 -21.17
CA GLY A 619 -3.71 -33.93 -22.30
C GLY A 619 -4.10 -32.55 -22.86
N ARG A 620 -3.46 -31.47 -22.39
CA ARG A 620 -3.77 -30.09 -22.80
C ARG A 620 -2.56 -29.14 -22.71
N LEU A 621 -1.36 -29.66 -22.89
CA LEU A 621 -0.10 -28.92 -22.70
C LEU A 621 -0.03 -27.68 -23.58
N ARG A 622 -0.53 -27.78 -24.82
CA ARG A 622 -0.64 -26.63 -25.73
C ARG A 622 -1.50 -25.51 -25.14
N ASP A 623 -2.71 -25.82 -24.70
CA ASP A 623 -3.64 -24.84 -24.15
C ASP A 623 -3.06 -24.21 -22.89
N HIS A 624 -2.45 -25.02 -22.02
CA HIS A 624 -1.80 -24.55 -20.81
C HIS A 624 -0.66 -23.54 -21.09
N ILE A 625 0.18 -23.82 -22.10
CA ILE A 625 1.24 -22.91 -22.52
C ILE A 625 0.65 -21.61 -23.10
N LEU A 626 -0.41 -21.69 -23.89
CA LEU A 626 -1.06 -20.52 -24.50
C LEU A 626 -1.86 -19.69 -23.48
N GLU A 627 -2.43 -20.31 -22.46
CA GLU A 627 -3.08 -19.63 -21.33
C GLU A 627 -2.06 -18.83 -20.51
N SER A 628 -0.87 -19.42 -20.28
CA SER A 628 0.21 -18.78 -19.53
C SER A 628 0.92 -17.69 -20.34
N TRP A 629 1.09 -17.90 -21.65
CA TRP A 629 1.80 -17.00 -22.56
C TRP A 629 1.01 -16.82 -23.86
N PRO A 630 -0.05 -15.98 -23.84
CA PRO A 630 -0.95 -15.78 -24.97
C PRO A 630 -0.26 -15.17 -26.18
N ARG A 631 -0.91 -15.22 -27.35
CA ARG A 631 -0.36 -14.76 -28.64
C ARG A 631 -0.25 -13.24 -28.82
N HIS A 632 -0.50 -12.46 -27.77
CA HIS A 632 -0.68 -11.01 -27.88
C HIS A 632 0.53 -10.24 -27.36
N ASN A 633 0.82 -9.11 -28.00
CA ASN A 633 1.78 -8.13 -27.50
C ASN A 633 1.14 -7.37 -26.32
N TRP A 634 1.65 -7.59 -25.11
CA TRP A 634 1.12 -6.92 -23.90
C TRP A 634 1.46 -5.42 -23.84
N MET A 635 2.25 -4.89 -24.78
CA MET A 635 2.71 -3.50 -24.78
C MET A 635 1.89 -2.53 -25.64
N ASP A 636 0.96 -3.00 -26.47
CA ASP A 636 0.12 -2.08 -27.25
C ASP A 636 -1.15 -1.73 -26.44
N SER A 637 -1.31 -0.43 -26.21
CA SER A 637 -2.39 0.22 -25.45
C SER A 637 -3.79 -0.30 -25.80
N GLU A 638 -4.70 -0.23 -24.81
CA GLU A 638 -6.06 -0.77 -24.71
C GLU A 638 -7.03 -0.65 -25.92
N ASP A 639 -6.64 -0.03 -27.03
CA ASP A 639 -7.53 0.26 -28.17
C ASP A 639 -7.20 -0.46 -29.49
N ASP A 640 -6.15 -1.30 -29.58
CA ASP A 640 -5.85 -2.02 -30.82
C ASP A 640 -5.20 -3.41 -30.57
N VAL A 641 -5.84 -4.22 -29.71
CA VAL A 641 -5.49 -5.64 -29.55
C VAL A 641 -5.92 -6.39 -30.81
N LYS A 642 -5.07 -6.39 -31.84
CA LYS A 642 -5.17 -7.34 -32.94
C LYS A 642 -4.53 -8.64 -32.47
N GLU A 643 -5.33 -9.71 -32.37
CA GLU A 643 -4.79 -11.06 -32.53
C GLU A 643 -3.88 -11.01 -33.75
N ASP A 644 -2.60 -11.35 -33.61
CA ASP A 644 -1.74 -11.59 -34.76
C ASP A 644 -2.13 -12.96 -35.31
N PRO A 645 -2.94 -13.04 -36.38
CA PRO A 645 -3.41 -14.32 -36.92
C PRO A 645 -2.25 -15.06 -37.59
N ASP A 646 -1.19 -14.32 -37.94
CA ASP A 646 0.01 -14.75 -38.66
C ASP A 646 1.26 -14.75 -37.75
N GLY A 647 1.08 -14.46 -36.45
CA GLY A 647 2.15 -14.45 -35.45
C GLY A 647 2.64 -15.88 -35.24
N PRO A 648 3.96 -16.13 -35.30
CA PRO A 648 4.49 -17.44 -35.62
C PRO A 648 4.01 -18.50 -34.62
N VAL A 649 3.15 -19.38 -35.14
CA VAL A 649 3.10 -20.78 -34.77
C VAL A 649 4.55 -21.29 -34.86
N LEU A 650 5.00 -22.16 -33.96
CA LEU A 650 6.13 -23.03 -34.32
C LEU A 650 5.76 -23.65 -35.69
N TYR A 651 6.63 -23.56 -36.69
CA TYR A 651 6.30 -23.10 -38.06
C TYR A 651 5.32 -23.98 -38.90
N SER A 652 4.77 -25.08 -38.39
CA SER A 652 3.60 -25.81 -38.92
C SER A 652 3.17 -26.91 -37.94
N TRP A 653 1.98 -27.50 -38.13
CA TRP A 653 1.51 -28.67 -37.36
C TRP A 653 2.47 -29.87 -37.47
N GLU A 654 3.20 -30.01 -38.58
CA GLU A 654 4.20 -31.07 -38.77
C GLU A 654 5.50 -30.85 -37.98
N GLU A 655 5.88 -29.60 -37.67
CA GLU A 655 7.05 -29.30 -36.84
C GLU A 655 6.77 -29.41 -35.33
N ASP A 656 5.53 -29.18 -34.88
CA ASP A 656 5.14 -29.50 -33.50
C ASP A 656 5.35 -31.02 -33.25
N GLU A 657 4.97 -31.91 -34.17
CA GLU A 657 5.25 -33.36 -34.05
C GLU A 657 6.76 -33.71 -34.03
N GLU A 658 7.63 -32.90 -34.65
CA GLU A 658 9.09 -33.06 -34.57
C GLU A 658 9.68 -32.59 -33.22
N TRP A 659 9.10 -31.57 -32.58
CA TRP A 659 9.55 -31.02 -31.29
C TRP A 659 8.92 -31.69 -30.07
N PHE A 660 7.80 -32.38 -30.25
CA PHE A 660 7.18 -33.30 -29.30
C PHE A 660 7.57 -34.74 -29.65
N PRO A 661 8.79 -35.23 -29.35
CA PRO A 661 9.11 -36.63 -29.57
C PRO A 661 8.25 -37.45 -28.62
N THR A 662 7.11 -37.95 -29.11
CA THR A 662 6.22 -38.91 -28.45
C THR A 662 6.33 -38.84 -26.92
N SER A 663 5.87 -37.75 -26.30
CA SER A 663 5.39 -37.90 -24.92
C SER A 663 4.34 -38.99 -25.06
N LYS A 664 4.61 -40.18 -24.51
CA LYS A 664 3.65 -41.27 -24.52
C LYS A 664 2.33 -40.69 -24.02
N GLU A 665 1.41 -40.44 -24.95
CA GLU A 665 0.00 -40.33 -24.61
C GLU A 665 -0.33 -41.71 -24.09
N HIS A 666 -0.20 -41.89 -22.78
CA HIS A 666 -0.88 -42.98 -22.11
C HIS A 666 -2.36 -42.69 -22.32
N SER A 667 -2.90 -43.35 -23.36
CA SER A 667 -4.32 -43.59 -23.47
C SER A 667 -4.82 -43.99 -22.09
N ILE A 668 -5.95 -43.39 -21.67
CA ILE A 668 -6.63 -43.70 -20.42
C ILE A 668 -6.94 -45.21 -20.30
N ASP A 669 -6.90 -45.95 -21.40
CA ASP A 669 -7.11 -47.40 -21.44
C ASP A 669 -5.83 -48.24 -21.17
N GLU A 670 -4.64 -47.63 -20.99
CA GLU A 670 -3.38 -48.32 -20.64
C GLU A 670 -2.79 -47.94 -19.25
N LEU A 671 -3.56 -47.26 -18.41
CA LEU A 671 -3.28 -47.03 -16.97
C LEU A 671 -4.22 -47.84 -16.09
#